data_AF-A0AAD9DJT3-F1
#
_entry.id   AF-A0AAD9DJT3-F1
#
_cell.length_a   1.000
_cell.length_b   1.000
_cell.length_c   1.000
_cell.angle_alpha   90.00
_cell.angle_beta   90.00
_cell.angle_gamma   90.00
#
_symmetry.space_group_name_H-M   'P 1'
#
loop_
_entity.id
_entity.type
_entity.pdbx_description
1 polymer ?
#
loop_
_entity_poly.entity_id
_entity_poly.type
_entity_poly.pdbx_seq_one_letter_code
_entity_poly.pdbx_strand_id
1 'polypeptide(L)'
;MEAFVSLEIKGRFTFVNKTTKIIIKPPGLLSIIETDKPIYERGQTVNFRIVSLDSNFLTYNQMFPTIEVQDLNSNRIGQWLNVSTFSGFLDMSYPINPEAAEGFYTITAWNERNEPIIQQFEIKEYVLPKFEVTVELPPVITILDTTVTLKVCAKYTYGKPVMGSATAVVCRRSYRYWWFAPGSAQLSDICRTFKMETGRTGCGSYVIDLSDFVLSDTRYVDIISVDAELEEYGTGVVMSGSGSISITSDIVTLTFVNADDVFKPGMAYEGEARYHMEEYSFGYVGMLRRPTYPSAYLWLQPFYSKSSSFLELLRPLVAFSDSDAVVVANYIIHSRALEPQQNSLDFFYMVMSRGHTAQQGCITVEVDPEKENRGKLSILLQSPLSLAPVAQVVVYALLPNGDVLADSMDFPIELSLNEQVNLDQDQVYNMLPIQMLSGYPYGTEDEDPNMCIFRPPIMEPFVNPRSRLPVLPILLGKVNVYNVFKYAGIKIISNAYIKKKEVCRPTGPVPTFDLLLMSSSVAADAGQMQDSGQSQPASSVRKYFPETWIWDLVLVGESGAMEVSKTVPDTITTWEAGAFCTSPVGFGVAPKVNLTAFQPFFVSLTLPYSIVRGEVFTLKATVFNYLPSCIMVKVTLAQSQQFSAQSCVGCVYTHCLCADESWTFMWVITPSVLGEVIIRVSAEAVHSSVLCGNGIPTVPEKGSLDTVEQTLLVVAEGTKQTNSYNEFMCTRGGAVDQTVTLTLPEVFVEGSATAYVSVLGDLMGRALQNLDNLLAMPYGCGEQNMLLFAPDIFILGYLESSGQLTPAIRSKATSFLLSGYQRELSFKHFDGSYSAFGMSDSSGNTWLTAFVMKSFESAKQYIFIDQTVIDQAKTWLGNEQQPNGCFASVGNLIHVDMQGGVNDNVTLSAYITAALLEAGNQSTDPIVAKSLEYLRNAYSQVNSTYAIALLSYTFTLAGDQVMRGTLLSRLNQLAIVTVDGRHWSSGSQGMGTNPLDVEMTAYVLLAVLSGPPLASFDLGYSASIVHWLGQQQNSYGGFISTQDTVVALQALAKYSSITYSPTGTITVTVMSTHSLKTQLTVAQFTVNQSNRLLYQQAKLQQVSGVYKVRASGQGCVFVQFTMYYNIPPPNDFSSFDISTSEVGNCSDPIPSLEISVTVTYNGANKVSTMVVIEFKLLSGFSLVKVNGTVKRVDKNDDVVIIYLDGLKKGERQTYTLIIQQDIVVQNLMPAVVKVYDYYKP
;
A
#
# COMPACT_ATOMS: atom_id res chain seq x y z
N MET A 1 2.20 36.73 16.25
CA MET A 1 1.81 37.69 17.30
C MET A 1 2.14 39.10 16.83
N GLU A 2 1.28 40.08 17.06
CA GLU A 2 1.62 41.49 16.82
C GLU A 2 2.35 42.07 18.04
N ALA A 3 3.34 42.93 17.81
CA ALA A 3 4.08 43.62 18.86
C ALA A 3 4.46 45.05 18.43
N PHE A 4 4.80 45.89 19.41
CA PHE A 4 5.26 47.27 19.17
C PHE A 4 6.66 47.45 19.74
N VAL A 5 7.54 48.06 18.96
CA VAL A 5 8.90 48.43 19.36
C VAL A 5 8.98 49.94 19.48
N SER A 6 9.24 50.44 20.69
CA SER A 6 9.48 51.86 20.96
C SER A 6 10.97 52.11 21.10
N LEU A 7 11.55 52.86 20.16
CA LEU A 7 12.94 53.28 20.17
C LEU A 7 13.06 54.65 20.82
N GLU A 8 13.71 54.71 21.98
CA GLU A 8 13.95 55.95 22.72
C GLU A 8 15.45 56.30 22.72
N ILE A 9 15.83 57.29 21.91
CA ILE A 9 17.21 57.80 21.82
C ILE A 9 17.34 59.06 22.69
N LYS A 10 18.07 58.94 23.79
CA LYS A 10 18.42 60.02 24.72
C LYS A 10 19.84 60.53 24.47
N GLY A 11 19.97 61.57 23.66
CA GLY A 11 21.21 62.32 23.45
C GLY A 11 21.38 63.45 24.47
N ARG A 12 22.58 64.06 24.52
CA ARG A 12 22.92 65.14 25.47
C ARG A 12 22.09 66.43 25.28
N PHE A 13 21.58 66.65 24.08
CA PHE A 13 20.76 67.82 23.70
C PHE A 13 19.53 67.45 22.85
N THR A 14 19.28 66.16 22.63
CA THR A 14 18.31 65.65 21.67
C THR A 14 17.55 64.46 22.26
N PHE A 15 16.23 64.45 22.04
CA PHE A 15 15.36 63.37 22.46
C PHE A 15 14.52 62.92 21.27
N VAL A 16 14.60 61.65 20.92
CA VAL A 16 13.79 61.05 19.84
C VAL A 16 13.11 59.81 20.38
N ASN A 17 11.78 59.81 20.36
CA ASN A 17 10.96 58.63 20.61
C ASN A 17 10.20 58.30 19.32
N LYS A 18 10.34 57.07 18.82
CA LYS A 18 9.54 56.53 17.72
C LYS A 18 9.10 55.11 18.04
N THR A 19 7.79 54.88 17.97
CA THR A 19 7.20 53.55 18.07
C THR A 19 6.84 53.02 16.69
N THR A 20 7.04 51.73 16.47
CA THR A 20 6.71 51.05 15.21
C THR A 20 6.09 49.68 15.48
N LYS A 21 5.19 49.24 14.61
CA LYS A 21 4.52 47.92 14.70
C LYS A 21 5.34 46.84 13.98
N ILE A 22 5.42 45.64 14.56
CA ILE A 22 6.05 44.45 13.97
C ILE A 22 5.17 43.20 14.15
N ILE A 23 5.45 42.14 13.39
CA ILE A 23 4.90 40.79 13.61
C ILE A 23 6.02 39.86 14.02
N ILE A 24 5.83 39.15 15.14
CA ILE A 24 6.66 38.03 15.56
C ILE A 24 5.96 36.74 15.09
N LYS A 25 6.61 36.01 14.17
CA LYS A 25 6.28 34.60 13.87
C LYS A 25 7.16 33.71 14.77
N PRO A 26 6.67 32.55 15.26
CA PRO A 26 7.56 31.54 15.84
C PRO A 26 8.49 30.98 14.76
N PRO A 27 9.64 30.36 15.11
CA PRO A 27 10.44 29.63 14.14
C PRO A 27 9.57 28.55 13.48
N GLY A 28 9.66 28.45 12.15
CA GLY A 28 9.05 27.34 11.43
C GLY A 28 9.89 26.08 11.59
N LEU A 29 9.20 24.95 11.62
CA LEU A 29 9.79 23.64 11.82
C LEU A 29 9.39 22.78 10.62
N LEU A 30 10.38 22.13 10.01
CA LEU A 30 10.19 21.24 8.87
C LEU A 30 10.07 19.80 9.36
N SER A 31 9.16 19.03 8.78
CA SER A 31 9.16 17.57 8.95
C SER A 31 8.70 16.90 7.67
N ILE A 32 9.42 15.87 7.26
CA ILE A 32 9.25 15.13 6.01
C ILE A 32 8.94 13.67 6.35
N ILE A 33 8.05 13.03 5.58
CA ILE A 33 7.77 11.60 5.67
C ILE A 33 8.21 10.95 4.36
N GLU A 34 8.98 9.87 4.44
CA GLU A 34 9.49 9.10 3.30
C GLU A 34 9.06 7.63 3.45
N THR A 35 8.82 6.94 2.34
CA THR A 35 8.40 5.53 2.29
C THR A 35 9.37 4.72 1.42
N ASP A 36 9.62 3.44 1.71
CA ASP A 36 10.63 2.65 0.98
C ASP A 36 10.31 2.42 -0.51
N LYS A 37 9.04 2.52 -0.88
CA LYS A 37 8.55 2.62 -2.27
C LYS A 37 7.19 3.33 -2.34
N PRO A 38 6.77 3.84 -3.51
CA PRO A 38 5.48 4.53 -3.67
C PRO A 38 4.28 3.59 -3.90
N ILE A 39 4.52 2.33 -4.32
CA ILE A 39 3.49 1.33 -4.66
C ILE A 39 3.79 0.03 -3.93
N TYR A 40 2.76 -0.58 -3.33
CA TYR A 40 2.85 -1.85 -2.60
C TYR A 40 1.85 -2.87 -3.15
N GLU A 41 2.25 -4.14 -3.21
CA GLU A 41 1.29 -5.24 -3.39
C GLU A 41 0.51 -5.47 -2.08
N ARG A 42 -0.63 -6.15 -2.18
CA ARG A 42 -1.44 -6.50 -1.00
C ARG A 42 -0.64 -7.44 -0.08
N GLY A 43 -0.65 -7.18 1.22
CA GLY A 43 0.07 -8.01 2.21
C GLY A 43 1.52 -7.63 2.47
N GLN A 44 2.07 -6.66 1.74
CA GLN A 44 3.42 -6.16 1.97
C GLN A 44 3.50 -5.27 3.23
N THR A 45 4.71 -5.02 3.73
CA THR A 45 4.94 -4.08 4.84
C THR A 45 5.45 -2.75 4.28
N VAL A 46 4.73 -1.67 4.59
CA VAL A 46 5.14 -0.30 4.28
C VAL A 46 6.17 0.13 5.31
N ASN A 47 7.40 0.41 4.88
CA ASN A 47 8.43 0.96 5.74
C ASN A 47 8.49 2.47 5.50
N PHE A 48 8.48 3.26 6.58
CA PHE A 48 8.47 4.71 6.46
C PHE A 48 9.27 5.38 7.56
N ARG A 49 9.85 6.53 7.20
CA ARG A 49 10.74 7.33 8.07
C ARG A 49 10.22 8.75 8.15
N ILE A 50 10.29 9.34 9.35
CA ILE A 50 10.01 10.76 9.57
C ILE A 50 11.31 11.47 9.95
N VAL A 51 11.58 12.59 9.29
CA VAL A 51 12.76 13.46 9.52
C VAL A 51 12.30 14.83 9.99
N SER A 52 12.82 15.33 11.12
CA SER A 52 12.49 16.66 11.67
C SER A 52 13.69 17.61 11.67
N LEU A 53 13.54 18.75 10.98
CA LEU A 53 14.61 19.73 10.69
C LEU A 53 14.18 21.16 11.05
N ASP A 54 15.09 21.99 11.59
CA ASP A 54 14.82 23.40 11.86
C ASP A 54 14.95 24.28 10.60
N SER A 55 14.73 25.59 10.72
CA SER A 55 14.90 26.56 9.62
C SER A 55 16.34 26.74 9.13
N ASN A 56 17.31 26.04 9.72
CA ASN A 56 18.71 25.97 9.32
C ASN A 56 19.11 24.59 8.79
N PHE A 57 18.14 23.69 8.59
CA PHE A 57 18.33 22.28 8.24
C PHE A 57 19.09 21.45 9.29
N LEU A 58 19.08 21.87 10.56
CA LEU A 58 19.63 21.10 11.68
C LEU A 58 18.55 20.17 12.25
N THR A 59 18.91 18.93 12.54
CA THR A 59 18.02 17.96 13.19
C THR A 59 17.65 18.38 14.60
N TYR A 60 16.37 18.30 14.94
CA TYR A 60 15.89 18.46 16.32
C TYR A 60 14.90 17.32 16.67
N ASN A 61 14.85 16.95 17.94
CA ASN A 61 13.94 15.90 18.40
C ASN A 61 12.53 16.50 18.62
N GLN A 62 11.63 16.31 17.65
CA GLN A 62 10.20 16.58 17.80
C GLN A 62 9.48 15.40 18.48
N MET A 63 8.46 15.72 19.28
CA MET A 63 7.42 14.77 19.70
C MET A 63 6.16 14.94 18.85
N PHE A 64 5.62 13.83 18.35
CA PHE A 64 4.40 13.76 17.56
C PHE A 64 3.27 13.20 18.44
N PRO A 65 2.26 14.02 18.84
CA PRO A 65 1.17 13.55 19.71
C PRO A 65 0.36 12.40 19.09
N THR A 66 0.23 12.37 17.76
CA THR A 66 -0.40 11.28 17.02
C THR A 66 0.25 11.14 15.65
N ILE A 67 0.53 9.90 15.25
CA ILE A 67 0.82 9.51 13.87
C ILE A 67 -0.20 8.44 13.51
N GLU A 68 -0.76 8.50 12.31
CA GLU A 68 -1.83 7.59 11.88
C GLU A 68 -1.70 7.18 10.40
N VAL A 69 -2.17 5.98 10.08
CA VAL A 69 -2.38 5.52 8.70
C VAL A 69 -3.88 5.40 8.46
N GLN A 70 -4.33 5.89 7.32
CA GLN A 70 -5.74 5.91 6.91
C GLN A 70 -5.95 5.12 5.59
N ASP A 71 -7.09 4.42 5.50
CA ASP A 71 -7.57 3.79 4.27
C ASP A 71 -8.25 4.79 3.31
N LEU A 72 -8.70 4.29 2.16
CA LEU A 72 -9.41 5.08 1.15
C LEU A 72 -10.72 5.73 1.65
N ASN A 73 -11.33 5.15 2.70
CA ASN A 73 -12.55 5.64 3.33
C ASN A 73 -12.26 6.60 4.50
N SER A 74 -10.99 6.95 4.73
CA SER A 74 -10.50 7.69 5.90
C SER A 74 -10.71 6.99 7.25
N ASN A 75 -10.90 5.67 7.27
CA ASN A 75 -10.83 4.89 8.50
C ASN A 75 -9.37 4.86 8.99
N ARG A 76 -9.17 5.08 10.30
CA ARG A 76 -7.85 4.97 10.92
C ARG A 76 -7.50 3.49 11.14
N ILE A 77 -6.56 2.99 10.33
CA ILE A 77 -6.11 1.59 10.37
C ILE A 77 -4.85 1.37 11.22
N GLY A 78 -4.05 2.42 11.43
CA GLY A 78 -2.88 2.40 12.32
C GLY A 78 -2.78 3.68 13.14
N GLN A 79 -2.29 3.58 14.38
CA GLN A 79 -2.03 4.74 15.24
C GLN A 79 -0.83 4.50 16.16
N TRP A 80 0.01 5.54 16.30
CA TRP A 80 1.02 5.67 17.35
C TRP A 80 0.81 7.00 18.10
N LEU A 81 1.11 7.02 19.38
CA LEU A 81 0.84 8.14 20.28
C LEU A 81 2.10 8.63 20.98
N ASN A 82 2.27 9.95 21.08
CA ASN A 82 3.37 10.63 21.77
C ASN A 82 4.78 10.12 21.39
N VAL A 83 5.01 9.86 20.11
CA VAL A 83 6.29 9.30 19.63
C VAL A 83 7.30 10.42 19.42
N SER A 84 8.52 10.28 19.92
CA SER A 84 9.60 11.26 19.71
C SER A 84 10.66 10.75 18.73
N THR A 85 11.14 11.66 17.88
CA THR A 85 12.30 11.44 17.02
C THR A 85 13.59 11.38 17.86
N PHE A 86 14.56 10.59 17.40
CA PHE A 86 15.89 10.45 17.98
C PHE A 86 16.94 10.93 16.95
N SER A 87 17.72 11.94 17.31
CA SER A 87 18.60 12.68 16.37
C SER A 87 17.85 13.21 15.14
N GLY A 88 16.59 13.63 15.34
CA GLY A 88 15.69 14.07 14.27
C GLY A 88 15.07 12.96 13.39
N PHE A 89 15.35 11.68 13.65
CA PHE A 89 14.80 10.55 12.89
C PHE A 89 13.77 9.72 13.67
N LEU A 90 12.81 9.13 12.95
CA LEU A 90 11.88 8.14 13.48
C LEU A 90 11.54 7.11 12.38
N ASP A 91 11.97 5.87 12.59
CA ASP A 91 11.74 4.75 11.66
C ASP A 91 10.57 3.91 12.15
N MET A 92 9.62 3.59 11.25
CA MET A 92 8.44 2.78 11.53
C MET A 92 8.09 1.87 10.35
N SER A 93 7.26 0.87 10.62
CA SER A 93 6.78 -0.09 9.62
C SER A 93 5.32 -0.46 9.90
N TYR A 94 4.52 -0.66 8.86
CA TYR A 94 3.10 -1.00 8.98
C TYR A 94 2.72 -2.14 7.99
N PRO A 95 2.23 -3.30 8.47
CA PRO A 95 1.82 -4.40 7.61
C PRO A 95 0.43 -4.15 7.00
N ILE A 96 0.36 -4.16 5.68
CA ILE A 96 -0.88 -4.05 4.90
C ILE A 96 -1.62 -5.38 4.91
N ASN A 97 -2.95 -5.34 4.91
CA ASN A 97 -3.81 -6.51 4.73
C ASN A 97 -3.57 -7.19 3.35
N PRO A 98 -3.36 -8.52 3.26
CA PRO A 98 -3.28 -9.27 2.00
C PRO A 98 -4.50 -9.17 1.06
N GLU A 99 -5.64 -8.66 1.54
CA GLU A 99 -6.70 -8.14 0.66
C GLU A 99 -7.13 -6.73 1.10
N ALA A 100 -6.16 -5.83 1.25
CA ALA A 100 -6.41 -4.39 1.23
C ALA A 100 -7.09 -3.99 -0.10
N ALA A 101 -7.98 -2.99 -0.04
CA ALA A 101 -8.59 -2.41 -1.22
C ALA A 101 -7.56 -1.62 -2.04
N GLU A 102 -7.74 -1.56 -3.36
CA GLU A 102 -6.75 -0.91 -4.23
C GLU A 102 -6.95 0.61 -4.34
N GLY A 103 -5.83 1.34 -4.40
CA GLY A 103 -5.78 2.80 -4.53
C GLY A 103 -4.95 3.46 -3.43
N PHE A 104 -5.23 4.73 -3.13
CA PHE A 104 -4.35 5.59 -2.33
C PHE A 104 -4.63 5.52 -0.83
N TYR A 105 -3.58 5.22 -0.07
CA TYR A 105 -3.53 5.24 1.39
C TYR A 105 -2.73 6.44 1.86
N THR A 106 -3.04 6.93 3.07
CA THR A 106 -2.49 8.20 3.57
C THR A 106 -1.87 8.04 4.95
N ILE A 107 -0.61 8.42 5.10
CA ILE A 107 0.10 8.55 6.37
C ILE A 107 0.00 10.01 6.81
N THR A 108 -0.50 10.26 8.03
CA THR A 108 -0.57 11.60 8.62
C THR A 108 0.17 11.64 9.95
N ALA A 109 1.14 12.54 10.08
CA ALA A 109 1.81 12.84 11.35
C ALA A 109 1.41 14.23 11.84
N TRP A 110 0.84 14.31 13.04
CA TRP A 110 0.44 15.58 13.66
C TRP A 110 1.59 16.12 14.51
N ASN A 111 1.99 17.38 14.29
CA ASN A 111 2.98 18.04 15.13
C ASN A 111 2.36 18.64 16.42
N GLU A 112 3.20 19.17 17.32
CA GLU A 112 2.75 19.81 18.57
C GLU A 112 1.84 21.05 18.37
N ARG A 113 1.80 21.62 17.16
CA ARG A 113 0.93 22.75 16.78
C ARG A 113 -0.41 22.29 16.18
N ASN A 114 -0.62 20.97 16.09
CA ASN A 114 -1.74 20.32 15.43
C ASN A 114 -1.82 20.64 13.92
N GLU A 115 -0.66 20.85 13.29
CA GLU A 115 -0.49 20.94 11.83
C GLU A 115 -0.18 19.53 11.29
N PRO A 116 -0.88 19.04 10.24
CA PRO A 116 -0.66 17.71 9.68
C PRO A 116 0.47 17.72 8.64
N ILE A 117 1.38 16.74 8.75
CA ILE A 117 2.33 16.36 7.69
C ILE A 117 1.78 15.10 7.04
N ILE A 118 1.68 15.09 5.71
CA ILE A 118 0.94 14.08 4.94
C ILE A 118 1.85 13.47 3.87
N GLN A 119 1.85 12.14 3.78
CA GLN A 119 2.45 11.37 2.68
C GLN A 119 1.46 10.31 2.19
N GLN A 120 1.47 10.03 0.89
CA GLN A 120 0.59 9.03 0.28
C GLN A 120 1.38 7.91 -0.41
N PHE A 121 0.76 6.74 -0.51
CA PHE A 121 1.26 5.59 -1.26
C PHE A 121 0.08 4.84 -1.91
N GLU A 122 0.32 4.13 -3.00
CA GLU A 122 -0.69 3.34 -3.70
C GLU A 122 -0.58 1.85 -3.32
N ILE A 123 -1.72 1.17 -3.19
CA ILE A 123 -1.79 -0.29 -3.04
C ILE A 123 -2.47 -0.86 -4.27
N LYS A 124 -1.81 -1.79 -4.95
CA LYS A 124 -2.27 -2.34 -6.24
C LYS A 124 -1.64 -3.70 -6.52
N GLU A 125 -2.40 -4.61 -7.09
CA GLU A 125 -1.87 -5.84 -7.67
C GLU A 125 -1.04 -5.50 -8.92
N TYR A 126 0.28 -5.64 -8.82
CA TYR A 126 1.21 -5.60 -9.94
C TYR A 126 1.98 -6.92 -10.03
N VAL A 127 2.63 -7.14 -11.16
CA VAL A 127 3.61 -8.21 -11.33
C VAL A 127 4.90 -7.53 -11.77
N LEU A 128 6.03 -7.89 -11.16
CA LEU A 128 7.35 -7.35 -11.50
C LEU A 128 7.57 -7.36 -13.03
N PRO A 129 7.62 -6.19 -13.69
CA PRO A 129 7.59 -6.12 -15.15
C PRO A 129 8.89 -6.69 -15.70
N LYS A 130 8.81 -7.65 -16.64
CA LYS A 130 9.99 -8.22 -17.30
C LYS A 130 10.72 -7.18 -18.14
N PHE A 131 9.95 -6.23 -18.69
CA PHE A 131 10.44 -5.08 -19.42
C PHE A 131 9.52 -3.87 -19.21
N GLU A 132 10.13 -2.69 -19.26
CA GLU A 132 9.47 -1.39 -19.27
C GLU A 132 9.10 -1.01 -20.71
N VAL A 133 7.95 -0.36 -20.91
CA VAL A 133 7.52 0.22 -22.19
C VAL A 133 7.47 1.74 -22.03
N THR A 134 8.39 2.45 -22.69
CA THR A 134 8.47 3.92 -22.63
C THR A 134 7.91 4.56 -23.90
N VAL A 135 6.98 5.51 -23.73
CA VAL A 135 6.33 6.23 -24.83
C VAL A 135 7.04 7.57 -25.03
N GLU A 136 7.98 7.63 -25.97
CA GLU A 136 8.70 8.84 -26.33
C GLU A 136 7.86 9.74 -27.26
N LEU A 137 7.61 10.95 -26.77
CA LEU A 137 6.80 12.00 -27.40
C LEU A 137 7.43 13.38 -27.10
N PRO A 138 7.18 14.41 -27.94
CA PRO A 138 7.48 15.79 -27.55
C PRO A 138 6.53 16.21 -26.41
N PRO A 139 6.97 17.05 -25.45
CA PRO A 139 6.12 17.48 -24.34
C PRO A 139 4.94 18.36 -24.81
N VAL A 140 5.15 19.13 -25.87
CA VAL A 140 4.17 20.09 -26.41
C VAL A 140 4.11 19.99 -27.94
N ILE A 141 2.90 20.20 -28.48
CA ILE A 141 2.66 20.54 -29.89
C ILE A 141 1.86 21.85 -29.99
N THR A 142 2.02 22.58 -31.08
CA THR A 142 1.23 23.77 -31.38
C THR A 142 -0.02 23.40 -32.18
N ILE A 143 -1.04 24.27 -32.16
CA ILE A 143 -2.22 24.14 -33.05
C ILE A 143 -1.91 24.34 -34.56
N LEU A 144 -0.65 24.61 -34.95
CA LEU A 144 -0.21 24.67 -36.34
C LEU A 144 0.50 23.38 -36.81
N ASP A 145 0.85 22.48 -35.90
CA ASP A 145 1.56 21.25 -36.24
C ASP A 145 0.65 20.26 -36.96
N THR A 146 1.17 19.69 -38.05
CA THR A 146 0.43 18.78 -38.94
C THR A 146 0.76 17.32 -38.67
N THR A 147 1.95 17.02 -38.15
CA THR A 147 2.39 15.65 -37.85
C THR A 147 3.20 15.59 -36.56
N VAL A 148 3.03 14.54 -35.77
CA VAL A 148 3.91 14.20 -34.64
C VAL A 148 4.50 12.80 -34.82
N THR A 149 5.75 12.60 -34.40
CA THR A 149 6.36 11.26 -34.36
C THR A 149 6.13 10.64 -32.99
N LEU A 150 5.37 9.56 -32.94
CA LEU A 150 5.24 8.68 -31.78
C LEU A 150 6.36 7.62 -31.85
N LYS A 151 7.12 7.45 -30.77
CA LYS A 151 8.14 6.41 -30.65
C LYS A 151 7.86 5.57 -29.41
N VAL A 152 7.53 4.29 -29.59
CA VAL A 152 7.32 3.34 -28.49
C VAL A 152 8.57 2.48 -28.38
N CYS A 153 9.24 2.52 -27.24
CA CYS A 153 10.40 1.71 -26.95
C CYS A 153 10.10 0.73 -25.81
N ALA A 154 10.76 -0.43 -25.82
CA ALA A 154 10.78 -1.33 -24.68
C ALA A 154 12.20 -1.80 -24.35
N LYS A 155 12.47 -1.88 -23.05
CA LYS A 155 13.75 -2.33 -22.49
C LYS A 155 13.48 -3.26 -21.33
N TYR A 156 14.19 -4.38 -21.26
CA TYR A 156 14.21 -5.21 -20.06
C TYR A 156 14.74 -4.40 -18.87
N THR A 157 14.41 -4.80 -17.64
CA THR A 157 14.81 -4.12 -16.38
C THR A 157 16.33 -4.02 -16.16
N TYR A 158 17.12 -4.72 -16.99
CA TYR A 158 18.58 -4.68 -17.07
C TYR A 158 19.09 -3.91 -18.32
N GLY A 159 18.26 -3.05 -18.92
CA GLY A 159 18.63 -2.05 -19.93
C GLY A 159 18.75 -2.53 -21.38
N LYS A 160 18.58 -3.83 -21.67
CA LYS A 160 18.63 -4.39 -23.03
C LYS A 160 17.33 -4.14 -23.82
N PRO A 161 17.38 -3.94 -25.15
CA PRO A 161 16.19 -3.70 -25.98
C PRO A 161 15.30 -4.94 -26.13
N VAL A 162 13.98 -4.74 -26.23
CA VAL A 162 12.98 -5.79 -26.49
C VAL A 162 12.52 -5.75 -27.95
N MET A 163 12.59 -6.88 -28.66
CA MET A 163 12.01 -7.02 -30.00
C MET A 163 10.59 -7.59 -29.90
N GLY A 164 9.64 -6.95 -30.57
CA GLY A 164 8.22 -7.23 -30.38
C GLY A 164 7.28 -6.47 -31.32
N SER A 165 5.98 -6.70 -31.13
CA SER A 165 4.89 -6.02 -31.83
C SER A 165 4.21 -5.04 -30.87
N ALA A 166 4.15 -3.75 -31.24
CA ALA A 166 3.57 -2.69 -30.43
C ALA A 166 2.27 -2.14 -31.03
N THR A 167 1.25 -1.97 -30.19
CA THR A 167 -0.03 -1.33 -30.53
C THR A 167 -0.21 -0.11 -29.62
N ALA A 168 -0.43 1.07 -30.20
CA ALA A 168 -0.61 2.31 -29.46
C ALA A 168 -1.98 2.94 -29.76
N VAL A 169 -2.72 3.27 -28.71
CA VAL A 169 -4.00 3.96 -28.76
C VAL A 169 -3.77 5.43 -28.38
N VAL A 170 -3.99 6.32 -29.34
CA VAL A 170 -3.82 7.76 -29.21
C VAL A 170 -5.19 8.39 -29.08
N CYS A 171 -5.48 9.06 -27.97
CA CYS A 171 -6.80 9.61 -27.64
C CYS A 171 -6.74 11.09 -27.27
N ARG A 172 -7.75 11.86 -27.70
CA ARG A 172 -8.06 13.20 -27.20
C ARG A 172 -9.47 13.22 -26.61
N ARG A 173 -9.57 13.49 -25.30
CA ARG A 173 -10.80 13.37 -24.51
C ARG A 173 -11.69 14.62 -24.60
N SER A 174 -13.01 14.47 -24.50
CA SER A 174 -13.98 15.57 -24.52
C SER A 174 -14.20 16.18 -23.13
N TYR A 175 -14.55 17.47 -23.05
CA TYR A 175 -14.90 18.10 -21.78
C TYR A 175 -16.30 17.66 -21.31
N ARG A 176 -16.33 16.87 -20.23
CA ARG A 176 -17.58 16.33 -19.64
C ARG A 176 -18.13 17.26 -18.56
N TYR A 177 -18.86 18.30 -18.97
CA TYR A 177 -19.44 19.29 -18.07
C TYR A 177 -20.74 18.81 -17.39
N TRP A 178 -20.77 18.82 -16.05
CA TRP A 178 -21.84 18.23 -15.22
C TRP A 178 -23.20 18.96 -15.27
N TRP A 179 -23.25 20.18 -15.81
CA TRP A 179 -24.48 21.00 -15.89
C TRP A 179 -25.27 20.82 -17.20
N PHE A 180 -24.82 19.96 -18.12
CA PHE A 180 -25.58 19.66 -19.34
C PHE A 180 -26.72 18.68 -19.05
N ALA A 181 -27.92 19.01 -19.53
CA ALA A 181 -29.11 18.22 -19.25
C ALA A 181 -29.04 16.80 -19.85
N PRO A 182 -29.57 15.76 -19.16
CA PRO A 182 -29.64 14.41 -19.71
C PRO A 182 -30.37 14.38 -21.05
N GLY A 183 -29.72 13.82 -22.08
CA GLY A 183 -30.23 13.81 -23.46
C GLY A 183 -29.62 14.87 -24.39
N SER A 184 -28.74 15.75 -23.88
CA SER A 184 -27.82 16.49 -24.75
C SER A 184 -26.70 15.57 -25.26
N ALA A 185 -26.30 15.72 -26.52
CA ALA A 185 -25.32 14.85 -27.16
C ALA A 185 -23.91 15.14 -26.64
N GLN A 186 -23.41 14.29 -25.73
CA GLN A 186 -21.99 14.28 -25.37
C GLN A 186 -21.15 13.93 -26.60
N LEU A 187 -20.05 14.66 -26.79
CA LEU A 187 -19.07 14.37 -27.84
C LEU A 187 -18.31 13.10 -27.46
N SER A 188 -18.20 12.18 -28.42
CA SER A 188 -17.34 11.01 -28.30
C SER A 188 -15.87 11.45 -28.24
N ASP A 189 -15.10 10.81 -27.35
CA ASP A 189 -13.65 10.96 -27.30
C ASP A 189 -13.03 10.50 -28.63
N ILE A 190 -12.03 11.22 -29.14
CA ILE A 190 -11.41 10.93 -30.44
C ILE A 190 -10.22 10.02 -30.20
N CYS A 191 -10.30 8.76 -30.60
CA CYS A 191 -9.22 7.79 -30.46
C CYS A 191 -8.85 7.14 -31.81
N ARG A 192 -7.54 6.92 -32.03
CA ARG A 192 -6.96 6.17 -33.15
C ARG A 192 -5.99 5.11 -32.64
N THR A 193 -5.90 3.99 -33.33
CA THR A 193 -5.00 2.89 -32.98
C THR A 193 -3.96 2.71 -34.08
N PHE A 194 -2.69 2.71 -33.70
CA PHE A 194 -1.54 2.52 -34.59
C PHE A 194 -0.80 1.23 -34.21
N LYS A 195 -0.22 0.54 -35.19
CA LYS A 195 0.61 -0.66 -34.97
C LYS A 195 1.99 -0.47 -35.58
N MET A 196 3.02 -0.95 -34.88
CA MET A 196 4.42 -0.84 -35.28
C MET A 196 5.24 -2.00 -34.70
N GLU A 197 6.30 -2.42 -35.38
CA GLU A 197 7.23 -3.44 -34.88
C GLU A 197 8.46 -2.76 -34.28
N THR A 198 9.03 -3.33 -33.21
CA THR A 198 10.27 -2.80 -32.62
C THR A 198 11.51 -3.45 -33.25
N GLY A 199 12.44 -2.60 -33.69
CA GLY A 199 13.71 -3.05 -34.28
C GLY A 199 14.73 -3.48 -33.24
N ARG A 200 15.96 -3.77 -33.68
CA ARG A 200 17.12 -4.11 -32.82
C ARG A 200 17.46 -3.05 -31.75
N THR A 201 16.94 -1.83 -31.89
CA THR A 201 17.04 -0.73 -30.92
C THR A 201 16.02 -0.83 -29.78
N GLY A 202 15.09 -1.79 -29.83
CA GLY A 202 13.98 -1.92 -28.87
C GLY A 202 12.83 -0.95 -29.14
N CYS A 203 12.88 -0.18 -30.23
CA CYS A 203 11.90 0.87 -30.53
C CYS A 203 11.20 0.65 -31.87
N GLY A 204 9.91 0.95 -31.90
CA GLY A 204 9.11 1.24 -33.09
C GLY A 204 8.79 2.73 -33.15
N SER A 205 8.54 3.26 -34.35
CA SER A 205 8.20 4.67 -34.54
C SER A 205 7.15 4.85 -35.65
N TYR A 206 6.16 5.69 -35.40
CA TYR A 206 5.05 5.96 -36.32
C TYR A 206 4.79 7.47 -36.41
N VAL A 207 4.53 7.99 -37.61
CA VAL A 207 4.19 9.40 -37.83
C VAL A 207 2.66 9.54 -37.86
N ILE A 208 2.12 10.28 -36.89
CA ILE A 208 0.70 10.53 -36.71
C ILE A 208 0.34 11.83 -37.41
N ASP A 209 -0.74 11.83 -38.21
CA ASP A 209 -1.37 13.04 -38.73
C ASP A 209 -2.25 13.67 -37.63
N LEU A 210 -1.98 14.94 -37.30
CA LEU A 210 -2.67 15.65 -36.22
C LEU A 210 -4.04 16.21 -36.63
N SER A 211 -4.36 16.25 -37.93
CA SER A 211 -5.67 16.74 -38.40
C SER A 211 -6.84 15.88 -37.92
N ASP A 212 -6.60 14.59 -37.70
CA ASP A 212 -7.54 13.62 -37.13
C ASP A 212 -8.02 13.99 -35.70
N PHE A 213 -7.24 14.78 -34.96
CA PHE A 213 -7.49 15.15 -33.55
C PHE A 213 -8.03 16.57 -33.35
N VAL A 214 -8.27 17.29 -34.45
CA VAL A 214 -9.00 18.58 -34.49
C VAL A 214 -8.50 19.61 -33.47
N LEU A 215 -7.18 19.86 -33.44
CA LEU A 215 -6.47 20.66 -32.41
C LEU A 215 -7.11 22.04 -32.11
N SER A 216 -7.80 22.64 -33.08
CA SER A 216 -8.47 23.94 -32.93
C SER A 216 -9.78 23.94 -32.14
N ASP A 217 -10.39 22.78 -31.89
CA ASP A 217 -11.66 22.66 -31.17
C ASP A 217 -11.45 22.72 -29.65
N THR A 218 -12.16 23.64 -28.99
CA THR A 218 -12.08 23.89 -27.53
C THR A 218 -13.00 22.99 -26.69
N ARG A 219 -13.80 22.11 -27.34
CA ARG A 219 -14.69 21.15 -26.66
C ARG A 219 -13.97 19.85 -26.24
N TYR A 220 -12.71 19.73 -26.64
CA TYR A 220 -11.80 18.64 -26.31
C TYR A 220 -10.63 19.16 -25.46
N VAL A 221 -10.17 18.33 -24.53
CA VAL A 221 -9.08 18.61 -23.59
C VAL A 221 -7.78 18.90 -24.35
N ASP A 222 -6.92 19.69 -23.72
CA ASP A 222 -5.68 20.23 -24.31
C ASP A 222 -4.49 19.28 -24.17
N ILE A 223 -4.80 17.99 -24.01
CA ILE A 223 -3.85 16.90 -23.83
C ILE A 223 -4.26 15.75 -24.75
N ILE A 224 -3.30 15.25 -25.53
CA ILE A 224 -3.40 13.97 -26.22
C ILE A 224 -2.77 12.92 -25.29
N SER A 225 -3.55 11.92 -24.87
CA SER A 225 -3.06 10.77 -24.10
C SER A 225 -2.74 9.62 -25.05
N VAL A 226 -1.60 8.96 -24.84
CA VAL A 226 -1.20 7.77 -25.60
C VAL A 226 -1.01 6.62 -24.64
N ASP A 227 -1.76 5.54 -24.85
CA ASP A 227 -1.66 4.29 -24.10
C ASP A 227 -1.16 3.21 -25.06
N ALA A 228 -0.03 2.56 -24.75
CA ALA A 228 0.64 1.62 -25.64
C ALA A 228 0.88 0.26 -24.98
N GLU A 229 0.74 -0.81 -25.78
CA GLU A 229 0.96 -2.20 -25.40
C GLU A 229 2.02 -2.81 -26.33
N LEU A 230 2.93 -3.63 -25.80
CA LEU A 230 4.00 -4.29 -26.57
C LEU A 230 4.12 -5.77 -26.19
N GLU A 231 4.05 -6.63 -27.21
CA GLU A 231 4.18 -8.09 -27.14
C GLU A 231 5.61 -8.54 -27.49
N GLU A 232 6.30 -9.24 -26.58
CA GLU A 232 7.66 -9.75 -26.77
C GLU A 232 7.72 -10.97 -27.71
N TYR A 233 8.52 -10.87 -28.78
CA TYR A 233 8.76 -11.98 -29.69
C TYR A 233 9.55 -13.11 -29.03
N GLY A 234 8.86 -14.21 -28.74
CA GLY A 234 9.42 -15.48 -28.26
C GLY A 234 8.83 -15.94 -26.93
N THR A 235 8.40 -15.02 -26.07
CA THR A 235 7.71 -15.33 -24.81
C THR A 235 6.18 -15.17 -24.92
N GLY A 236 5.71 -14.26 -25.78
CA GLY A 236 4.29 -13.86 -25.83
C GLY A 236 3.85 -12.97 -24.66
N VAL A 237 4.79 -12.41 -23.90
CA VAL A 237 4.49 -11.49 -22.78
C VAL A 237 4.11 -10.12 -23.33
N VAL A 238 2.98 -9.59 -22.88
CA VAL A 238 2.54 -8.22 -23.18
C VAL A 238 2.78 -7.32 -21.97
N MET A 239 3.35 -6.14 -22.20
CA MET A 239 3.47 -5.06 -21.20
C MET A 239 2.87 -3.77 -21.75
N SER A 240 2.43 -2.88 -20.86
CA SER A 240 1.87 -1.57 -21.23
C SER A 240 2.67 -0.39 -20.69
N GLY A 241 2.52 0.77 -21.33
CA GLY A 241 3.10 2.05 -20.92
C GLY A 241 2.34 3.22 -21.54
N SER A 242 2.29 4.35 -20.85
CA SER A 242 1.50 5.53 -21.25
C SER A 242 2.36 6.79 -21.35
N GLY A 243 1.90 7.77 -22.13
CA GLY A 243 2.49 9.09 -22.27
C GLY A 243 1.46 10.15 -22.64
N SER A 244 1.85 11.42 -22.61
CA SER A 244 0.95 12.54 -22.93
C SER A 244 1.67 13.70 -23.63
N ILE A 245 0.90 14.49 -24.39
CA ILE A 245 1.36 15.68 -25.11
C ILE A 245 0.40 16.83 -24.80
N SER A 246 0.91 17.99 -24.41
CA SER A 246 0.10 19.22 -24.25
C SER A 246 -0.05 20.00 -25.56
N ILE A 247 -1.19 20.67 -25.76
CA ILE A 247 -1.50 21.45 -26.96
C ILE A 247 -1.52 22.94 -26.63
N THR A 248 -0.60 23.73 -27.20
CA THR A 248 -0.54 25.19 -27.01
C THR A 248 -1.09 26.00 -28.21
N SER A 249 -1.69 27.15 -27.93
CA SER A 249 -2.09 28.16 -28.94
C SER A 249 -1.08 29.29 -29.11
N ASP A 250 -0.21 29.51 -28.13
CA ASP A 250 0.78 30.58 -28.13
C ASP A 250 2.08 30.07 -28.77
N ILE A 251 2.56 30.79 -29.81
CA ILE A 251 3.66 30.29 -30.66
C ILE A 251 5.03 30.75 -30.16
N VAL A 252 5.12 31.98 -29.64
CA VAL A 252 6.31 32.52 -28.97
C VAL A 252 5.81 33.53 -27.93
N THR A 253 6.27 33.40 -26.69
CA THR A 253 6.12 34.42 -25.66
C THR A 253 7.43 35.19 -25.51
N LEU A 254 7.33 36.48 -25.19
CA LEU A 254 8.47 37.35 -24.89
C LEU A 254 8.26 37.91 -23.48
N THR A 255 9.30 37.90 -22.66
CA THR A 255 9.25 38.35 -21.26
C THR A 255 10.57 39.00 -20.83
N PHE A 256 10.55 39.81 -19.78
CA PHE A 256 11.70 40.61 -19.33
C PHE A 256 12.41 39.93 -18.14
N VAL A 257 13.70 39.58 -18.30
CA VAL A 257 14.50 38.89 -17.27
C VAL A 257 15.19 39.87 -16.34
N ASN A 258 15.91 40.82 -16.95
CA ASN A 258 16.85 41.68 -16.26
C ASN A 258 16.51 43.15 -16.51
N ALA A 259 15.25 43.53 -16.25
CA ALA A 259 14.73 44.88 -16.43
C ALA A 259 13.90 45.31 -15.21
N ASP A 260 14.35 46.34 -14.49
CA ASP A 260 13.67 46.85 -13.28
C ASP A 260 12.47 47.76 -13.65
N ASP A 261 11.45 47.83 -12.78
CA ASP A 261 10.29 48.72 -12.94
C ASP A 261 10.58 50.19 -12.62
N VAL A 262 11.75 50.47 -12.04
CA VAL A 262 12.19 51.80 -11.62
C VAL A 262 13.53 52.16 -12.24
N PHE A 263 13.65 53.37 -12.80
CA PHE A 263 14.89 53.90 -13.36
C PHE A 263 15.43 55.09 -12.54
N LYS A 264 16.75 55.30 -12.57
CA LYS A 264 17.46 56.35 -11.82
C LYS A 264 17.95 57.46 -12.78
N PRO A 265 17.33 58.65 -12.79
CA PRO A 265 17.66 59.72 -13.75
C PRO A 265 19.14 60.11 -13.76
N GLY A 266 19.84 59.86 -14.88
CA GLY A 266 21.27 60.18 -15.05
C GLY A 266 22.22 58.97 -14.92
N MET A 267 21.66 57.80 -14.58
CA MET A 267 22.25 56.47 -14.80
C MET A 267 21.74 55.90 -16.14
N ALA A 268 22.37 54.83 -16.63
CA ALA A 268 21.91 54.13 -17.83
C ALA A 268 20.87 53.07 -17.43
N TYR A 269 19.75 53.00 -18.14
CA TYR A 269 18.78 51.93 -17.96
C TYR A 269 19.08 50.80 -18.95
N GLU A 270 19.41 49.63 -18.42
CA GLU A 270 19.66 48.41 -19.18
C GLU A 270 18.57 47.37 -18.85
N GLY A 271 18.19 46.57 -19.84
CA GLY A 271 17.02 45.69 -19.75
C GLY A 271 17.11 44.52 -20.72
N GLU A 272 17.14 43.29 -20.20
CA GLU A 272 17.12 42.07 -21.03
C GLU A 272 15.69 41.55 -21.23
N ALA A 273 15.32 41.33 -22.49
CA ALA A 273 14.12 40.60 -22.87
C ALA A 273 14.50 39.29 -23.56
N ARG A 274 13.88 38.19 -23.13
CA ARG A 274 14.04 36.85 -23.70
C ARG A 274 12.77 36.47 -24.45
N TYR A 275 12.93 35.68 -25.51
CA TYR A 275 11.82 34.98 -26.15
C TYR A 275 11.95 33.49 -25.85
N HIS A 276 10.84 32.84 -25.55
CA HIS A 276 10.75 31.40 -25.33
C HIS A 276 9.42 30.87 -25.89
N MET A 277 9.38 29.57 -26.18
CA MET A 277 8.12 28.88 -26.47
C MET A 277 7.56 28.39 -25.13
N GLU A 278 6.32 28.74 -24.81
CA GLU A 278 5.72 28.40 -23.51
C GLU A 278 4.96 27.08 -23.53
N GLU A 279 5.11 26.34 -22.42
CA GLU A 279 4.49 25.04 -22.22
C GLU A 279 2.98 25.12 -21.89
N TYR A 280 2.49 26.26 -21.39
CA TYR A 280 1.07 26.45 -21.02
C TYR A 280 0.57 27.90 -21.17
N SER A 281 -0.66 28.05 -21.69
CA SER A 281 -1.45 29.30 -21.65
C SER A 281 -2.94 29.01 -21.92
N PHE A 282 -3.86 29.79 -21.32
CA PHE A 282 -5.32 29.68 -21.51
C PHE A 282 -5.94 30.93 -22.16
N GLY A 283 -5.91 31.00 -23.49
CA GLY A 283 -6.52 32.09 -24.28
C GLY A 283 -7.91 31.78 -24.85
N TYR A 284 -8.99 31.95 -24.08
CA TYR A 284 -10.36 31.71 -24.56
C TYR A 284 -11.00 32.92 -25.28
N VAL A 285 -11.09 32.86 -26.61
CA VAL A 285 -11.91 33.81 -27.42
C VAL A 285 -12.78 33.05 -28.45
N GLY A 286 -13.83 32.38 -27.95
CA GLY A 286 -14.84 31.68 -28.76
C GLY A 286 -14.67 30.17 -28.84
N MET A 287 -15.42 29.52 -29.75
CA MET A 287 -15.48 28.06 -29.91
C MET A 287 -14.38 27.47 -30.81
N LEU A 288 -13.42 28.27 -31.24
CA LEU A 288 -12.32 27.88 -32.14
C LEU A 288 -11.05 28.61 -31.72
N ARG A 289 -9.96 27.86 -31.52
CA ARG A 289 -8.63 28.43 -31.27
C ARG A 289 -8.08 29.12 -32.50
N ARG A 290 -7.17 30.07 -32.26
CA ARG A 290 -6.34 30.75 -33.26
C ARG A 290 -4.93 30.92 -32.69
N PRO A 291 -3.90 30.93 -33.54
CA PRO A 291 -2.53 31.16 -33.09
C PRO A 291 -2.39 32.55 -32.47
N THR A 292 -1.79 32.62 -31.29
CA THR A 292 -1.57 33.85 -30.55
C THR A 292 -0.08 34.19 -30.44
N TYR A 293 0.19 35.50 -30.45
CA TYR A 293 1.52 36.11 -30.37
C TYR A 293 1.46 37.20 -29.28
N PRO A 294 1.64 36.83 -28.00
CA PRO A 294 1.53 37.78 -26.89
C PRO A 294 2.64 38.85 -26.95
N SER A 295 2.26 40.10 -26.67
CA SER A 295 3.19 41.24 -26.59
C SER A 295 3.46 41.62 -25.13
N ALA A 296 4.75 41.73 -24.75
CA ALA A 296 5.13 42.23 -23.43
C ALA A 296 5.11 43.75 -23.35
N TYR A 297 4.82 44.28 -22.16
CA TYR A 297 4.84 45.70 -21.85
C TYR A 297 5.45 45.92 -20.46
N LEU A 298 6.41 46.84 -20.34
CA LEU A 298 7.04 47.23 -19.07
C LEU A 298 6.85 48.73 -18.83
N TRP A 299 6.45 49.10 -17.61
CA TRP A 299 6.08 50.48 -17.25
C TRP A 299 7.09 51.07 -16.25
N LEU A 300 7.94 51.98 -16.70
CA LEU A 300 9.06 52.50 -15.90
C LEU A 300 8.68 53.74 -15.07
N GLN A 301 9.05 53.76 -13.79
CA GLN A 301 8.89 54.92 -12.90
C GLN A 301 10.23 55.54 -12.47
N PRO A 302 10.34 56.86 -12.28
CA PRO A 302 11.58 57.48 -11.81
C PRO A 302 11.76 57.35 -10.29
N PHE A 303 12.95 56.93 -9.85
CA PHE A 303 13.34 56.86 -8.44
C PHE A 303 13.27 58.26 -7.78
N TYR A 304 12.69 58.34 -6.58
CA TYR A 304 12.58 59.59 -5.82
C TYR A 304 13.78 59.82 -4.90
N SER A 305 14.58 60.83 -5.24
CA SER A 305 15.70 61.35 -4.44
C SER A 305 15.62 62.88 -4.37
N LYS A 306 15.69 63.46 -3.16
CA LYS A 306 15.52 64.91 -2.93
C LYS A 306 16.70 65.72 -3.46
N SER A 307 17.89 65.15 -3.40
CA SER A 307 19.14 65.68 -3.97
C SER A 307 19.37 65.24 -5.41
N SER A 308 18.52 64.36 -5.97
CA SER A 308 18.72 63.58 -7.19
C SER A 308 20.10 62.89 -7.27
N SER A 309 20.70 62.61 -6.12
CA SER A 309 21.83 61.68 -6.03
C SER A 309 21.27 60.25 -5.97
N PHE A 310 21.97 59.28 -6.55
CA PHE A 310 21.48 57.91 -6.75
C PHE A 310 22.58 56.86 -6.51
N LEU A 311 22.13 55.63 -6.23
CA LEU A 311 22.94 54.44 -5.99
C LEU A 311 22.30 53.26 -6.73
N GLU A 312 23.12 52.40 -7.32
CA GLU A 312 22.66 51.33 -8.22
C GLU A 312 23.54 50.09 -8.13
N LEU A 313 22.98 48.99 -7.62
CA LEU A 313 23.59 47.67 -7.63
C LEU A 313 23.60 47.09 -9.05
N LEU A 314 24.72 46.49 -9.44
CA LEU A 314 24.87 45.86 -10.75
C LEU A 314 24.58 44.35 -10.67
N ARG A 315 23.77 43.85 -11.60
CA ARG A 315 23.52 42.42 -11.76
C ARG A 315 24.80 41.71 -12.25
N PRO A 316 25.19 40.56 -11.69
CA PRO A 316 26.27 39.75 -12.24
C PRO A 316 25.80 39.01 -13.50
N LEU A 317 26.74 38.60 -14.36
CA LEU A 317 26.46 37.85 -15.59
C LEU A 317 26.36 36.33 -15.37
N VAL A 318 26.69 35.84 -14.17
CA VAL A 318 26.71 34.44 -13.76
C VAL A 318 26.25 34.38 -12.30
N ALA A 319 25.59 33.29 -11.89
CA ALA A 319 25.28 33.05 -10.48
C ALA A 319 26.56 32.90 -9.63
N PHE A 320 26.46 33.11 -8.32
CA PHE A 320 27.61 32.93 -7.43
C PHE A 320 27.75 31.47 -7.00
N SER A 321 28.98 30.97 -7.08
CA SER A 321 29.39 29.61 -6.72
C SER A 321 30.29 29.62 -5.47
N ASP A 322 31.03 28.53 -5.23
CA ASP A 322 31.76 28.26 -3.98
C ASP A 322 32.92 29.22 -3.65
N SER A 323 33.31 30.11 -4.58
CA SER A 323 34.38 31.11 -4.38
C SER A 323 33.84 32.48 -3.97
N ASP A 324 34.55 33.18 -3.08
CA ASP A 324 34.25 34.57 -2.65
C ASP A 324 33.85 35.48 -3.82
N ALA A 325 32.64 36.06 -3.73
CA ALA A 325 32.02 36.80 -4.81
C ALA A 325 32.11 38.32 -4.61
N VAL A 326 32.14 39.10 -5.68
CA VAL A 326 32.20 40.58 -5.62
C VAL A 326 30.95 41.20 -6.24
N VAL A 327 30.15 41.86 -5.41
CA VAL A 327 29.01 42.69 -5.83
C VAL A 327 29.50 44.12 -6.07
N VAL A 328 29.07 44.74 -7.17
CA VAL A 328 29.49 46.09 -7.57
C VAL A 328 28.29 47.04 -7.56
N ALA A 329 28.48 48.27 -7.10
CA ALA A 329 27.44 49.31 -7.18
C ALA A 329 28.00 50.62 -7.76
N ASN A 330 27.25 51.24 -8.68
CA ASN A 330 27.51 52.59 -9.20
C ASN A 330 26.88 53.65 -8.28
N TYR A 331 27.54 54.80 -8.10
CA TYR A 331 26.94 55.96 -7.43
C TYR A 331 27.07 57.25 -8.24
N ILE A 332 26.11 58.16 -8.06
CA ILE A 332 26.15 59.55 -8.53
C ILE A 332 25.74 60.46 -7.37
N ILE A 333 26.62 61.38 -6.97
CA ILE A 333 26.36 62.35 -5.90
C ILE A 333 26.59 63.76 -6.44
N HIS A 334 25.54 64.57 -6.48
CA HIS A 334 25.66 65.99 -6.85
C HIS A 334 26.12 66.82 -5.63
N SER A 335 26.96 67.84 -5.86
CA SER A 335 27.46 68.78 -4.84
C SER A 335 26.43 69.29 -3.83
N ARG A 336 25.18 69.57 -4.25
CA ARG A 336 24.05 69.95 -3.37
C ARG A 336 23.61 68.91 -2.32
N ALA A 337 24.24 67.73 -2.31
CA ALA A 337 24.06 66.69 -1.30
C ALA A 337 25.04 66.80 -0.11
N LEU A 338 26.19 67.44 -0.33
CA LEU A 338 27.35 67.46 0.57
C LEU A 338 27.45 68.80 1.33
N GLU A 339 28.20 68.81 2.43
CA GLU A 339 28.54 70.05 3.13
C GLU A 339 29.78 70.74 2.52
N PRO A 340 29.89 72.08 2.59
CA PRO A 340 31.12 72.76 2.22
C PRO A 340 32.29 72.25 3.06
N GLN A 341 33.38 71.81 2.42
CA GLN A 341 34.55 71.15 3.03
C GLN A 341 34.35 69.67 3.43
N GLN A 342 33.26 69.00 3.02
CA GLN A 342 33.14 67.55 3.17
C GLN A 342 33.95 66.82 2.08
N ASN A 343 35.04 66.16 2.48
CA ASN A 343 35.93 65.43 1.57
C ASN A 343 35.70 63.91 1.52
N SER A 344 34.80 63.37 2.35
CA SER A 344 34.49 61.92 2.38
C SER A 344 33.03 61.63 2.73
N LEU A 345 32.54 60.47 2.30
CA LEU A 345 31.20 59.96 2.59
C LEU A 345 31.26 58.44 2.86
N ASP A 346 30.52 57.99 3.88
CA ASP A 346 30.43 56.57 4.25
C ASP A 346 29.23 55.88 3.59
N PHE A 347 29.50 54.76 2.90
CA PHE A 347 28.51 53.83 2.40
C PHE A 347 28.46 52.60 3.32
N PHE A 348 27.25 52.23 3.74
CA PHE A 348 26.99 51.03 4.54
C PHE A 348 26.39 49.95 3.65
N TYR A 349 26.73 48.69 3.92
CA TYR A 349 26.10 47.54 3.28
C TYR A 349 25.68 46.49 4.30
N MET A 350 24.62 45.75 3.95
CA MET A 350 24.07 44.64 4.70
C MET A 350 23.73 43.50 3.74
N VAL A 351 24.12 42.28 4.09
CA VAL A 351 23.80 41.05 3.36
C VAL A 351 22.89 40.22 4.25
N MET A 352 21.75 39.82 3.72
CA MET A 352 20.77 38.97 4.38
C MET A 352 20.61 37.64 3.65
N SER A 353 20.38 36.57 4.39
CA SER A 353 19.91 35.27 3.87
C SER A 353 18.96 34.67 4.90
N ARG A 354 18.02 33.82 4.47
CA ARG A 354 17.08 33.09 5.35
C ARG A 354 16.47 33.99 6.45
N GLY A 355 16.07 35.21 6.06
CA GLY A 355 15.43 36.21 6.92
C GLY A 355 16.31 36.91 7.98
N HIS A 356 17.63 36.73 7.99
CA HIS A 356 18.53 37.36 8.98
C HIS A 356 19.77 38.00 8.34
N THR A 357 20.40 38.95 9.04
CA THR A 357 21.66 39.58 8.60
C THR A 357 22.83 38.62 8.80
N ALA A 358 23.52 38.29 7.70
CA ALA A 358 24.69 37.40 7.70
C ALA A 358 26.02 38.18 7.64
N GLN A 359 26.08 39.28 6.89
CA GLN A 359 27.27 40.15 6.78
C GLN A 359 26.85 41.62 6.80
N GLN A 360 27.70 42.50 7.33
CA GLN A 360 27.51 43.96 7.29
C GLN A 360 28.87 44.67 7.25
N GLY A 361 28.92 45.89 6.71
CA GLY A 361 30.15 46.67 6.68
C GLY A 361 29.97 48.14 6.28
N CYS A 362 31.08 48.87 6.28
CA CYS A 362 31.17 50.27 5.89
C CYS A 362 32.33 50.48 4.92
N ILE A 363 32.14 51.35 3.93
CA ILE A 363 33.11 51.71 2.89
C ILE A 363 33.13 53.24 2.78
N THR A 364 34.21 53.86 3.25
CA THR A 364 34.43 55.31 3.10
C THR A 364 34.92 55.63 1.69
N VAL A 365 34.33 56.64 1.07
CA VAL A 365 34.63 57.11 -0.30
C VAL A 365 35.03 58.58 -0.27
N GLU A 366 36.09 58.95 -0.97
CA GLU A 366 36.48 60.36 -1.15
C GLU A 366 35.51 61.09 -2.10
N VAL A 367 35.10 62.31 -1.76
CA VAL A 367 34.16 63.13 -2.54
C VAL A 367 34.61 64.59 -2.63
N ASP A 368 34.39 65.18 -3.79
CA ASP A 368 34.65 66.59 -4.10
C ASP A 368 33.33 67.40 -3.99
N PRO A 369 33.18 68.30 -2.99
CA PRO A 369 31.93 69.04 -2.79
C PRO A 369 31.67 70.13 -3.84
N GLU A 370 32.63 70.45 -4.71
CA GLU A 370 32.44 71.42 -5.81
C GLU A 370 31.95 70.77 -7.11
N LYS A 371 31.94 69.42 -7.19
CA LYS A 371 31.65 68.68 -8.43
C LYS A 371 30.53 67.64 -8.27
N GLU A 372 30.20 66.99 -9.38
CA GLU A 372 29.40 65.77 -9.37
C GLU A 372 30.34 64.57 -9.24
N ASN A 373 30.14 63.77 -8.19
CA ASN A 373 30.97 62.61 -7.88
C ASN A 373 30.33 61.37 -8.50
N ARG A 374 31.07 60.68 -9.36
CA ARG A 374 30.69 59.39 -9.95
C ARG A 374 31.78 58.37 -9.66
N GLY A 375 31.38 57.15 -9.33
CA GLY A 375 32.33 56.07 -9.08
C GLY A 375 31.65 54.72 -8.87
N LYS A 376 32.46 53.73 -8.49
CA LYS A 376 32.02 52.37 -8.20
C LYS A 376 32.46 51.93 -6.82
N LEU A 377 31.56 51.23 -6.13
CA LEU A 377 31.79 50.49 -4.89
C LEU A 377 31.97 49.02 -5.24
N SER A 378 32.69 48.27 -4.39
CA SER A 378 32.83 46.82 -4.52
C SER A 378 32.73 46.18 -3.14
N ILE A 379 31.86 45.19 -3.01
CA ILE A 379 31.50 44.52 -1.76
C ILE A 379 31.85 43.04 -1.94
N LEU A 380 32.72 42.53 -1.06
CA LEU A 380 33.10 41.13 -1.02
C LEU A 380 32.07 40.34 -0.21
N LEU A 381 31.42 39.35 -0.81
CA LEU A 381 30.59 38.35 -0.14
C LEU A 381 31.47 37.18 0.27
N GLN A 382 31.60 36.94 1.59
CA GLN A 382 32.42 35.87 2.13
C GLN A 382 31.62 34.56 2.22
N SER A 383 32.19 33.45 1.76
CA SER A 383 31.59 32.10 1.82
C SER A 383 30.14 32.03 1.27
N PRO A 384 29.91 32.26 -0.04
CA PRO A 384 28.56 32.36 -0.63
C PRO A 384 27.64 31.18 -0.33
N LEU A 385 28.16 29.95 -0.27
CA LEU A 385 27.38 28.74 0.03
C LEU A 385 26.55 28.83 1.33
N SER A 386 27.04 29.56 2.34
CA SER A 386 26.33 29.79 3.60
C SER A 386 25.08 30.69 3.49
N LEU A 387 25.02 31.48 2.40
CA LEU A 387 23.96 32.43 2.10
C LEU A 387 22.89 31.85 1.16
N ALA A 388 23.03 30.61 0.72
CA ALA A 388 22.07 29.95 -0.16
C ALA A 388 20.66 29.81 0.49
N PRO A 389 19.58 29.77 -0.31
CA PRO A 389 19.56 29.83 -1.78
C PRO A 389 19.75 31.24 -2.38
N VAL A 390 19.51 32.31 -1.60
CA VAL A 390 19.53 33.71 -2.07
C VAL A 390 20.18 34.63 -1.04
N ALA A 391 21.14 35.44 -1.49
CA ALA A 391 21.69 36.56 -0.74
C ALA A 391 21.00 37.87 -1.14
N GLN A 392 20.26 38.49 -0.21
CA GLN A 392 19.66 39.81 -0.39
C GLN A 392 20.67 40.88 0.07
N VAL A 393 21.22 41.68 -0.84
CA VAL A 393 22.18 42.75 -0.51
C VAL A 393 21.49 44.11 -0.54
N VAL A 394 21.66 44.88 0.53
CA VAL A 394 21.18 46.26 0.67
C VAL A 394 22.38 47.18 0.88
N VAL A 395 22.48 48.25 0.10
CA VAL A 395 23.56 49.26 0.22
C VAL A 395 22.93 50.63 0.40
N TYR A 396 23.44 51.45 1.33
CA TYR A 396 22.90 52.79 1.59
C TYR A 396 23.96 53.79 2.09
N ALA A 397 23.69 55.08 1.90
CA ALA A 397 24.50 56.18 2.43
C ALA A 397 23.62 57.31 2.96
N LEU A 398 24.07 57.98 4.02
CA LEU A 398 23.36 59.08 4.68
C LEU A 398 23.97 60.42 4.25
N LEU A 399 23.19 61.29 3.63
CA LEU A 399 23.65 62.60 3.15
C LEU A 399 23.39 63.68 4.22
N PRO A 400 24.32 64.63 4.48
CA PRO A 400 24.15 65.65 5.53
C PRO A 400 22.87 66.50 5.41
N ASN A 401 22.38 66.71 4.18
CA ASN A 401 21.14 67.44 3.90
C ASN A 401 19.84 66.68 4.31
N GLY A 402 19.99 65.52 4.97
CA GLY A 402 18.93 64.64 5.48
C GLY A 402 18.33 63.71 4.42
N ASP A 403 18.87 63.69 3.20
CA ASP A 403 18.49 62.75 2.14
C ASP A 403 19.22 61.40 2.33
N VAL A 404 18.73 60.33 1.70
CA VAL A 404 19.31 58.99 1.83
C VAL A 404 19.48 58.38 0.44
N LEU A 405 20.64 57.78 0.20
CA LEU A 405 20.85 56.88 -0.93
C LEU A 405 20.62 55.46 -0.43
N ALA A 406 19.83 54.66 -1.14
CA ALA A 406 19.67 53.24 -0.85
C ALA A 406 19.32 52.48 -2.12
N ASP A 407 19.83 51.27 -2.23
CA ASP A 407 19.43 50.29 -3.24
C ASP A 407 19.46 48.87 -2.66
N SER A 408 18.69 47.95 -3.25
CA SER A 408 18.67 46.55 -2.83
C SER A 408 18.52 45.62 -4.03
N MET A 409 19.21 44.48 -3.99
CA MET A 409 19.13 43.44 -5.02
C MET A 409 19.30 42.06 -4.37
N ASP A 410 18.59 41.08 -4.93
CA ASP A 410 18.68 39.67 -4.54
C ASP A 410 19.58 38.93 -5.54
N PHE A 411 20.51 38.13 -5.01
CA PHE A 411 21.52 37.39 -5.79
C PHE A 411 21.33 35.89 -5.53
N PRO A 412 20.93 35.10 -6.55
CA PRO A 412 20.82 33.64 -6.41
C PRO A 412 22.20 33.00 -6.33
N ILE A 413 22.29 31.91 -5.57
CA ILE A 413 23.54 31.18 -5.30
C ILE A 413 23.37 29.73 -5.74
N GLU A 414 24.27 29.29 -6.62
CA GLU A 414 24.18 28.01 -7.31
C GLU A 414 24.97 26.94 -6.54
N LEU A 415 24.23 26.02 -5.91
CA LEU A 415 24.79 24.90 -5.15
C LEU A 415 25.29 23.83 -6.12
N SER A 416 26.61 23.64 -6.20
CA SER A 416 27.23 22.60 -7.02
C SER A 416 27.13 21.20 -6.38
N LEU A 417 25.90 20.68 -6.28
CA LEU A 417 25.61 19.27 -6.10
C LEU A 417 25.08 18.74 -7.44
N ASN A 418 25.71 17.70 -7.99
CA ASN A 418 25.38 17.21 -9.33
C ASN A 418 23.92 16.74 -9.41
N GLU A 419 23.29 17.05 -10.55
CA GLU A 419 21.87 16.86 -10.83
C GLU A 419 21.39 15.39 -10.70
N GLN A 420 20.05 15.22 -10.68
CA GLN A 420 19.29 13.96 -10.60
C GLN A 420 19.07 13.41 -9.17
N VAL A 421 18.03 13.95 -8.53
CA VAL A 421 17.46 13.52 -7.26
C VAL A 421 15.93 13.45 -7.41
N ASN A 422 15.27 12.48 -6.75
CA ASN A 422 13.80 12.31 -6.82
C ASN A 422 13.07 12.85 -5.58
N LEU A 423 13.81 13.24 -4.54
CA LEU A 423 13.46 14.37 -3.69
C LEU A 423 14.05 15.60 -4.37
N ASP A 424 13.22 16.31 -5.11
CA ASP A 424 13.63 17.51 -5.84
C ASP A 424 14.18 18.56 -4.85
N GLN A 425 15.34 19.14 -5.19
CA GLN A 425 16.00 20.14 -4.36
C GLN A 425 15.10 21.39 -4.19
N ASP A 426 14.33 21.74 -5.23
CA ASP A 426 13.34 22.81 -5.16
C ASP A 426 12.15 22.40 -4.28
N GLN A 427 11.69 21.15 -4.26
CA GLN A 427 10.69 20.69 -3.29
C GLN A 427 11.18 20.85 -1.83
N VAL A 428 12.42 20.45 -1.54
CA VAL A 428 12.98 20.58 -0.18
C VAL A 428 13.11 22.06 0.23
N TYR A 429 13.54 22.95 -0.67
CA TYR A 429 13.56 24.39 -0.39
C TYR A 429 12.17 25.05 -0.39
N ASN A 430 11.19 24.54 -1.13
CA ASN A 430 9.81 25.03 -1.13
C ASN A 430 9.05 24.72 0.16
N MET A 431 9.55 23.80 0.99
CA MET A 431 9.08 23.59 2.35
C MET A 431 9.72 24.54 3.38
N LEU A 432 10.64 25.44 3.00
CA LEU A 432 11.20 26.44 3.93
C LEU A 432 10.15 27.50 4.33
N PRO A 433 10.01 27.81 5.63
CA PRO A 433 9.04 28.81 6.11
C PRO A 433 9.27 30.25 5.59
N ILE A 434 10.53 30.57 5.23
CA ILE A 434 10.99 31.85 4.68
C ILE A 434 12.19 31.56 3.77
N GLN A 435 11.97 31.47 2.45
CA GLN A 435 13.05 31.45 1.45
C GLN A 435 13.63 32.87 1.25
N MET A 436 12.73 33.84 1.06
CA MET A 436 13.01 35.24 0.74
C MET A 436 12.07 36.14 1.53
N LEU A 437 12.52 37.34 1.93
CA LEU A 437 11.63 38.38 2.45
C LEU A 437 11.36 39.41 1.36
N SER A 438 10.19 39.32 0.72
CA SER A 438 9.67 40.31 -0.23
C SER A 438 8.57 41.15 0.43
N GLY A 439 8.92 42.29 1.00
CA GLY A 439 7.94 43.14 1.70
C GLY A 439 7.58 42.69 3.12
N TYR A 440 6.63 43.42 3.71
CA TYR A 440 5.93 43.04 4.95
C TYR A 440 4.44 43.44 4.85
N PRO A 441 3.52 42.79 5.59
CA PRO A 441 2.08 42.97 5.39
C PRO A 441 1.60 44.39 5.71
N TYR A 442 0.61 44.88 4.95
CA TYR A 442 0.04 46.23 5.10
C TYR A 442 -0.42 46.55 6.54
N GLY A 443 -0.95 45.56 7.27
CA GLY A 443 -1.31 45.69 8.69
C GLY A 443 -0.14 45.95 9.66
N THR A 444 1.09 46.01 9.16
CA THR A 444 2.29 46.43 9.90
C THR A 444 2.87 47.75 9.42
N GLU A 445 2.27 48.41 8.42
CA GLU A 445 2.70 49.74 8.00
C GLU A 445 2.37 50.78 9.09
N ASP A 446 3.22 51.80 9.23
CA ASP A 446 2.98 52.88 10.18
C ASP A 446 2.01 53.89 9.54
N GLU A 447 0.86 54.15 10.17
CA GLU A 447 -0.24 54.94 9.60
C GLU A 447 0.21 56.37 9.22
N ASP A 448 0.20 56.68 7.92
CA ASP A 448 0.40 58.03 7.42
C ASP A 448 -0.95 58.77 7.39
N PRO A 449 -1.13 59.92 8.08
CA PRO A 449 -2.43 60.57 8.26
C PRO A 449 -3.00 61.25 7.00
N ASN A 450 -2.38 61.05 5.83
CA ASN A 450 -2.78 61.59 4.53
C ASN A 450 -2.97 60.49 3.45
N MET A 451 -3.32 59.25 3.83
CA MET A 451 -3.70 58.24 2.83
C MET A 451 -5.00 58.62 2.09
N CYS A 452 -4.98 58.54 0.75
CA CYS A 452 -6.12 58.88 -0.08
C CYS A 452 -7.11 57.71 -0.23
N ILE A 453 -8.17 57.77 0.57
CA ILE A 453 -9.20 56.72 0.64
C ILE A 453 -10.06 56.71 -0.63
N PHE A 454 -9.80 55.78 -1.55
CA PHE A 454 -10.78 55.37 -2.55
C PHE A 454 -11.89 54.54 -1.89
N ARG A 455 -13.10 55.09 -1.80
CA ARG A 455 -14.33 54.32 -1.54
C ARG A 455 -15.06 54.06 -2.87
N PRO A 456 -15.24 52.81 -3.30
CA PRO A 456 -16.30 52.45 -4.25
C PRO A 456 -17.69 52.73 -3.65
N PRO A 457 -18.73 52.94 -4.48
CA PRO A 457 -20.11 53.08 -4.01
C PRO A 457 -20.66 51.77 -3.42
N ILE A 458 -21.69 51.89 -2.58
CA ILE A 458 -22.28 50.79 -1.82
C ILE A 458 -23.25 49.98 -2.69
N MET A 459 -23.12 48.65 -2.64
CA MET A 459 -24.22 47.70 -2.84
C MET A 459 -24.24 46.71 -1.67
N GLU A 460 -25.42 46.47 -1.10
CA GLU A 460 -25.66 45.49 -0.03
C GLU A 460 -26.38 44.23 -0.61
N PRO A 461 -26.74 43.18 0.17
CA PRO A 461 -25.74 42.21 0.63
C PRO A 461 -26.23 40.74 0.48
N PHE A 462 -25.38 39.83 -0.02
CA PHE A 462 -25.67 38.38 0.08
C PHE A 462 -24.45 37.54 0.52
N VAL A 463 -24.43 37.29 1.83
CA VAL A 463 -23.96 36.07 2.53
C VAL A 463 -22.74 35.33 1.95
N ASN A 464 -21.53 35.63 2.44
CA ASN A 464 -20.82 34.70 3.35
C ASN A 464 -19.62 35.35 4.08
N PRO A 465 -19.43 35.17 5.41
CA PRO A 465 -18.49 35.96 6.20
C PRO A 465 -17.14 35.26 6.48
N ARG A 466 -16.39 34.81 5.45
CA ARG A 466 -15.07 34.16 5.68
C ARG A 466 -13.93 34.43 4.71
N SER A 467 -14.02 35.47 3.87
CA SER A 467 -12.92 35.88 2.99
C SER A 467 -12.82 37.41 2.83
N ARG A 468 -12.21 38.09 3.81
CA ARG A 468 -11.76 39.48 3.63
C ARG A 468 -10.45 39.48 2.82
N LEU A 469 -10.57 39.39 1.49
CA LEU A 469 -9.48 39.77 0.60
C LEU A 469 -9.13 41.25 0.86
N PRO A 470 -7.88 41.60 1.24
CA PRO A 470 -7.45 42.98 1.22
C PRO A 470 -7.35 43.41 -0.25
N VAL A 471 -7.92 44.57 -0.59
CA VAL A 471 -7.62 45.20 -1.89
C VAL A 471 -6.16 45.62 -1.83
N LEU A 472 -5.30 44.91 -2.57
CA LEU A 472 -3.90 45.26 -2.72
C LEU A 472 -3.81 46.65 -3.38
N PRO A 473 -3.08 47.61 -2.77
CA PRO A 473 -2.57 48.75 -3.50
C PRO A 473 -1.67 48.24 -4.64
N ILE A 474 -1.64 48.96 -5.76
CA ILE A 474 -0.72 48.67 -6.86
C ILE A 474 0.71 48.59 -6.30
N LEU A 475 1.46 47.55 -6.67
CA LEU A 475 2.86 47.40 -6.32
C LEU A 475 3.68 48.52 -7.00
N LEU A 476 3.81 49.64 -6.30
CA LEU A 476 4.87 50.60 -6.52
C LEU A 476 6.18 49.92 -6.09
N GLY A 477 7.07 49.62 -7.03
CA GLY A 477 8.36 48.97 -6.77
C GLY A 477 9.32 49.84 -5.98
N LYS A 478 10.62 49.85 -6.34
CA LYS A 478 11.69 50.54 -5.59
C LYS A 478 11.67 52.07 -5.76
N VAL A 479 10.49 52.70 -5.82
CA VAL A 479 10.23 54.11 -6.17
C VAL A 479 10.84 55.12 -5.17
N ASN A 480 11.18 54.69 -3.96
CA ASN A 480 11.84 55.51 -2.94
C ASN A 480 12.58 54.63 -1.91
N VAL A 481 13.41 55.25 -1.05
CA VAL A 481 14.21 54.57 -0.02
C VAL A 481 13.39 53.70 0.94
N TYR A 482 12.22 54.15 1.41
CA TYR A 482 11.35 53.34 2.27
C TYR A 482 10.88 52.06 1.54
N ASN A 483 10.58 52.15 0.23
CA ASN A 483 10.25 50.98 -0.58
C ASN A 483 11.46 50.05 -0.79
N VAL A 484 12.68 50.55 -0.92
CA VAL A 484 13.91 49.74 -1.04
C VAL A 484 14.13 48.85 0.20
N PHE A 485 14.01 49.44 1.40
CA PHE A 485 14.13 48.68 2.65
C PHE A 485 12.92 47.76 2.89
N LYS A 486 11.70 48.21 2.56
CA LYS A 486 10.49 47.36 2.60
C LYS A 486 10.66 46.14 1.70
N TYR A 487 11.16 46.30 0.47
CA TYR A 487 11.37 45.22 -0.48
C TYR A 487 12.24 44.11 0.12
N ALA A 488 13.38 44.46 0.74
CA ALA A 488 14.27 43.55 1.45
C ALA A 488 13.76 43.07 2.84
N GLY A 489 12.49 43.30 3.18
CA GLY A 489 11.88 42.92 4.45
C GLY A 489 12.28 43.74 5.68
N ILE A 490 13.16 44.74 5.54
CA ILE A 490 13.72 45.51 6.65
C ILE A 490 12.78 46.68 7.02
N LYS A 491 12.38 46.76 8.29
CA LYS A 491 11.65 47.92 8.82
C LYS A 491 12.58 48.92 9.52
N ILE A 492 12.82 50.06 8.87
CA ILE A 492 13.76 51.09 9.35
C ILE A 492 13.10 52.20 10.17
N ILE A 493 13.76 52.62 11.26
CA ILE A 493 13.38 53.79 12.07
C ILE A 493 14.45 54.87 11.86
N SER A 494 14.12 55.93 11.11
CA SER A 494 15.05 57.04 10.81
C SER A 494 14.40 58.41 10.99
N ASN A 495 15.23 59.45 11.15
CA ASN A 495 14.87 60.87 11.10
C ASN A 495 15.05 61.50 9.70
N ALA A 496 15.67 60.78 8.76
CA ALA A 496 15.95 61.24 7.39
C ALA A 496 14.73 61.16 6.44
N TYR A 497 14.83 61.79 5.26
CA TYR A 497 13.75 61.94 4.27
C TYR A 497 13.53 60.68 3.41
N ILE A 498 13.14 59.57 4.03
CA ILE A 498 13.03 58.25 3.37
C ILE A 498 11.75 58.00 2.55
N LYS A 499 10.66 58.76 2.78
CA LYS A 499 9.38 58.62 2.04
C LYS A 499 9.16 59.78 1.05
N LYS A 500 8.58 59.47 -0.12
CA LYS A 500 7.99 60.43 -1.05
C LYS A 500 6.64 60.92 -0.50
N LYS A 501 6.32 62.22 -0.61
CA LYS A 501 4.97 62.73 -0.33
C LYS A 501 4.07 62.48 -1.54
N GLU A 502 2.94 61.83 -1.33
CA GLU A 502 1.96 61.59 -2.39
C GLU A 502 1.10 62.82 -2.66
N VAL A 503 0.69 63.00 -3.93
CA VAL A 503 -0.27 64.02 -4.36
C VAL A 503 -1.30 63.31 -5.23
N CYS A 504 -2.47 63.09 -4.66
CA CYS A 504 -3.47 62.19 -5.24
C CYS A 504 -4.19 62.82 -6.44
N ARG A 505 -4.22 62.08 -7.54
CA ARG A 505 -5.07 62.35 -8.71
C ARG A 505 -5.80 61.07 -9.12
N PRO A 506 -7.11 61.12 -9.43
CA PRO A 506 -7.81 59.96 -9.94
C PRO A 506 -7.41 59.70 -11.40
N THR A 507 -6.84 58.52 -11.65
CA THR A 507 -6.63 57.96 -12.99
C THR A 507 -7.10 56.51 -13.00
N GLY A 508 -7.47 56.00 -14.18
CA GLY A 508 -8.26 54.79 -14.35
C GLY A 508 -7.52 53.47 -14.10
N PRO A 509 -8.22 52.32 -14.24
CA PRO A 509 -7.68 51.01 -13.93
C PRO A 509 -6.59 50.57 -14.92
N VAL A 510 -5.60 49.86 -14.40
CA VAL A 510 -4.58 49.11 -15.16
C VAL A 510 -4.68 47.64 -14.72
N PRO A 511 -4.82 46.68 -15.64
CA PRO A 511 -4.80 45.26 -15.29
C PRO A 511 -3.37 44.78 -14.99
N THR A 512 -3.24 43.88 -14.03
CA THR A 512 -1.99 43.25 -13.60
C THR A 512 -1.77 41.89 -14.29
N PHE A 513 -0.52 41.58 -14.62
CA PHE A 513 -0.07 40.20 -14.79
C PHE A 513 1.43 40.12 -14.43
N ASP A 514 1.81 39.12 -13.64
CA ASP A 514 3.19 38.77 -13.31
C ASP A 514 3.61 37.53 -14.10
N LEU A 515 4.90 37.41 -14.42
CA LEU A 515 5.62 36.14 -14.35
C LEU A 515 7.15 36.35 -14.43
N LEU A 516 7.89 35.50 -13.70
CA LEU A 516 9.35 35.41 -13.71
C LEU A 516 9.84 34.41 -14.78
N LEU A 517 11.16 34.35 -14.99
CA LEU A 517 11.83 33.50 -16.00
C LEU A 517 12.88 32.56 -15.38
N MET A 518 13.35 31.59 -16.18
CA MET A 518 14.55 30.79 -15.87
C MET A 518 15.52 30.58 -17.06
N SER A 519 16.82 30.55 -16.71
CA SER A 519 17.92 29.61 -17.12
C SER A 519 18.44 29.45 -18.57
N SER A 520 19.61 28.77 -18.69
CA SER A 520 20.36 28.36 -19.92
C SER A 520 21.10 29.46 -20.71
N SER A 521 22.24 29.24 -21.43
CA SER A 521 23.30 28.17 -21.51
C SER A 521 24.47 28.67 -22.43
N VAL A 522 25.56 28.00 -22.93
CA VAL A 522 26.08 26.61 -23.10
C VAL A 522 27.62 26.62 -23.40
N ALA A 523 28.31 25.45 -23.32
CA ALA A 523 29.54 25.02 -24.08
C ALA A 523 30.95 25.63 -23.78
N ALA A 524 32.12 24.95 -23.91
CA ALA A 524 32.59 23.53 -24.09
C ALA A 524 34.15 23.50 -23.84
N ASP A 525 35.06 22.53 -24.15
CA ASP A 525 35.10 21.26 -24.94
C ASP A 525 36.35 20.35 -24.61
N ALA A 526 36.33 19.08 -25.06
CA ALA A 526 37.41 18.10 -25.41
C ALA A 526 38.63 17.72 -24.49
N GLY A 527 38.82 16.40 -24.27
CA GLY A 527 40.04 15.73 -23.71
C GLY A 527 39.94 14.18 -23.59
N GLN A 528 41.05 13.42 -23.45
CA GLN A 528 41.12 11.92 -23.40
C GLN A 528 42.37 11.43 -22.58
N MET A 529 42.75 10.14 -22.33
CA MET A 529 42.36 8.78 -22.81
C MET A 529 42.93 7.65 -21.89
N GLN A 530 42.44 6.39 -21.99
CA GLN A 530 43.00 5.07 -21.54
C GLN A 530 43.19 4.77 -20.02
N ASP A 531 43.29 3.52 -19.50
CA ASP A 531 42.66 2.21 -19.84
C ASP A 531 42.90 1.13 -18.73
N SER A 532 41.94 0.19 -18.54
CA SER A 532 42.04 -1.17 -17.95
C SER A 532 42.32 -1.42 -16.44
N GLY A 533 41.65 -2.45 -15.87
CA GLY A 533 41.91 -3.03 -14.54
C GLY A 533 40.86 -4.08 -14.11
N GLN A 534 41.19 -5.38 -14.13
CA GLN A 534 40.22 -6.49 -14.05
C GLN A 534 39.79 -6.93 -12.64
N SER A 535 38.58 -7.50 -12.52
CA SER A 535 38.06 -8.20 -11.32
C SER A 535 37.90 -9.72 -11.55
N GLN A 536 37.71 -10.49 -10.47
CA GLN A 536 37.63 -11.96 -10.48
C GLN A 536 36.26 -12.47 -9.98
N PRO A 537 35.34 -12.89 -10.87
CA PRO A 537 34.09 -13.55 -10.46
C PRO A 537 34.30 -14.92 -9.79
N ALA A 538 33.45 -15.23 -8.82
CA ALA A 538 33.22 -16.55 -8.23
C ALA A 538 31.80 -17.04 -8.57
N SER A 539 31.54 -18.35 -8.45
CA SER A 539 30.25 -18.95 -8.81
C SER A 539 29.27 -19.03 -7.63
N SER A 540 28.06 -18.46 -7.80
CA SER A 540 26.91 -18.66 -6.91
C SER A 540 25.74 -19.34 -7.66
N VAL A 541 24.84 -19.98 -6.92
CA VAL A 541 23.57 -20.51 -7.44
C VAL A 541 22.45 -19.62 -6.91
N ARG A 542 21.68 -19.03 -7.83
CA ARG A 542 20.70 -17.98 -7.54
C ARG A 542 19.53 -18.48 -6.68
N LYS A 543 19.27 -17.80 -5.55
CA LYS A 543 18.22 -18.13 -4.56
C LYS A 543 17.60 -16.92 -3.83
N TYR A 544 18.19 -15.72 -3.91
CA TYR A 544 17.82 -14.57 -3.08
C TYR A 544 17.23 -13.43 -3.91
N PHE A 545 15.90 -13.28 -3.84
CA PHE A 545 15.11 -12.35 -4.68
C PHE A 545 14.20 -11.42 -3.84
N PRO A 546 14.76 -10.48 -3.04
CA PRO A 546 13.97 -9.42 -2.38
C PRO A 546 13.47 -8.36 -3.38
N GLU A 547 12.47 -7.57 -2.96
CA GLU A 547 12.04 -6.33 -3.64
C GLU A 547 12.79 -5.09 -3.11
N THR A 548 12.80 -4.87 -1.79
CA THR A 548 13.56 -3.79 -1.14
C THR A 548 14.87 -4.38 -0.58
N TRP A 549 16.03 -3.84 -0.97
CA TRP A 549 17.35 -4.41 -0.62
C TRP A 549 18.02 -3.75 0.59
N ILE A 550 17.97 -2.42 0.72
CA ILE A 550 18.66 -1.66 1.78
C ILE A 550 17.71 -0.59 2.35
N TRP A 551 17.48 -0.63 3.67
CA TRP A 551 16.73 0.37 4.42
C TRP A 551 17.34 0.55 5.82
N ASP A 552 18.64 0.86 5.87
CA ASP A 552 19.42 0.97 7.11
C ASP A 552 19.67 2.44 7.51
N LEU A 553 19.90 2.70 8.80
CA LEU A 553 20.55 3.92 9.29
C LEU A 553 22.00 3.60 9.69
N VAL A 554 22.96 4.40 9.22
CA VAL A 554 24.40 4.19 9.44
C VAL A 554 25.06 5.47 9.94
N LEU A 555 25.80 5.37 11.05
CA LEU A 555 26.60 6.48 11.59
C LEU A 555 27.95 6.56 10.88
N VAL A 556 28.18 7.64 10.13
CA VAL A 556 29.48 7.95 9.52
C VAL A 556 30.39 8.59 10.57
N GLY A 557 31.63 8.11 10.69
CA GLY A 557 32.62 8.64 11.64
C GLY A 557 33.32 9.90 11.15
N GLU A 558 34.25 10.42 11.96
CA GLU A 558 35.08 11.60 11.66
C GLU A 558 35.92 11.49 10.36
N SER A 559 36.04 10.28 9.81
CA SER A 559 36.63 9.99 8.49
C SER A 559 35.80 10.50 7.30
N GLY A 560 34.52 10.84 7.48
CA GLY A 560 33.61 11.25 6.41
C GLY A 560 33.21 10.12 5.44
N ALA A 561 33.74 8.91 5.62
CA ALA A 561 33.49 7.73 4.79
C ALA A 561 33.27 6.49 5.66
N MET A 562 32.38 5.61 5.20
CA MET A 562 32.02 4.31 5.79
C MET A 562 31.80 3.31 4.66
N GLU A 563 32.31 2.08 4.81
CA GLU A 563 32.14 0.99 3.84
C GLU A 563 31.17 -0.06 4.40
N VAL A 564 30.08 -0.34 3.68
CA VAL A 564 29.00 -1.24 4.12
C VAL A 564 28.88 -2.42 3.16
N SER A 565 29.53 -3.54 3.48
CA SER A 565 29.50 -4.74 2.66
C SER A 565 28.14 -5.46 2.75
N LYS A 566 27.36 -5.42 1.66
CA LYS A 566 26.10 -6.16 1.48
C LYS A 566 26.23 -7.09 0.27
N THR A 567 25.58 -8.26 0.33
CA THR A 567 25.47 -9.15 -0.84
C THR A 567 24.37 -8.62 -1.77
N VAL A 568 24.68 -8.50 -3.06
CA VAL A 568 23.70 -8.09 -4.10
C VAL A 568 22.67 -9.19 -4.32
N PRO A 569 21.38 -8.86 -4.52
CA PRO A 569 20.33 -9.81 -4.92
C PRO A 569 20.66 -10.61 -6.19
N ASP A 570 20.10 -11.81 -6.29
CA ASP A 570 20.20 -12.66 -7.49
C ASP A 570 19.23 -12.23 -8.62
N THR A 571 18.40 -11.22 -8.36
CA THR A 571 17.44 -10.61 -9.30
C THR A 571 18.18 -9.90 -10.44
N ILE A 572 17.83 -10.21 -11.69
CA ILE A 572 18.41 -9.56 -12.88
C ILE A 572 17.68 -8.23 -13.12
N THR A 573 18.06 -7.19 -12.38
CA THR A 573 17.42 -5.86 -12.36
C THR A 573 18.45 -4.74 -12.19
N THR A 574 18.05 -3.51 -12.53
CA THR A 574 18.75 -2.29 -12.12
C THR A 574 18.29 -1.90 -10.72
N TRP A 575 19.22 -1.84 -9.77
CA TRP A 575 18.98 -1.36 -8.41
C TRP A 575 19.32 0.12 -8.32
N GLU A 576 18.32 0.96 -8.10
CA GLU A 576 18.49 2.39 -7.85
C GLU A 576 18.61 2.63 -6.34
N ALA A 577 19.67 3.32 -5.90
CA ALA A 577 19.92 3.64 -4.51
C ALA A 577 19.99 5.16 -4.30
N GLY A 578 19.14 5.69 -3.41
CA GLY A 578 19.23 7.05 -2.87
C GLY A 578 19.80 7.06 -1.46
N ALA A 579 20.32 8.20 -1.03
CA ALA A 579 20.75 8.42 0.35
C ALA A 579 20.67 9.90 0.73
N PHE A 580 20.56 10.18 2.03
CA PHE A 580 20.72 11.50 2.63
C PHE A 580 21.44 11.36 3.96
N CYS A 581 21.97 12.46 4.47
CA CYS A 581 22.71 12.51 5.73
C CYS A 581 22.33 13.74 6.55
N THR A 582 22.54 13.63 7.86
CA THR A 582 22.39 14.74 8.81
C THR A 582 23.66 14.89 9.61
N SER A 583 24.04 16.14 9.87
CA SER A 583 25.23 16.49 10.64
C SER A 583 24.97 17.76 11.45
N PRO A 584 25.86 18.13 12.40
CA PRO A 584 25.83 19.45 13.05
C PRO A 584 26.04 20.64 12.10
N VAL A 585 26.33 20.40 10.81
CA VAL A 585 26.47 21.41 9.76
C VAL A 585 25.17 21.58 8.96
N GLY A 586 24.29 20.56 8.94
CA GLY A 586 23.03 20.56 8.21
C GLY A 586 22.60 19.19 7.68
N PHE A 587 21.50 19.18 6.93
CA PHE A 587 20.98 18.09 6.11
C PHE A 587 21.60 18.15 4.69
N GLY A 588 21.90 16.99 4.11
CA GLY A 588 22.36 16.87 2.72
C GLY A 588 21.78 15.63 2.04
N VAL A 589 21.52 15.71 0.74
CA VAL A 589 21.00 14.60 -0.08
C VAL A 589 22.06 14.20 -1.10
N ALA A 590 22.24 12.90 -1.31
CA ALA A 590 23.15 12.37 -2.32
C ALA A 590 22.39 12.15 -3.66
N PRO A 591 23.05 12.35 -4.81
CA PRO A 591 22.50 11.94 -6.10
C PRO A 591 22.30 10.42 -6.12
N LYS A 592 21.28 9.96 -6.85
CA LYS A 592 20.98 8.53 -6.91
C LYS A 592 22.05 7.76 -7.68
N VAL A 593 22.29 6.51 -7.29
CA VAL A 593 23.28 5.63 -7.91
C VAL A 593 22.62 4.33 -8.40
N ASN A 594 22.86 3.96 -9.65
CA ASN A 594 22.30 2.77 -10.28
C ASN A 594 23.32 1.62 -10.33
N LEU A 595 22.95 0.45 -9.80
CA LEU A 595 23.70 -0.80 -9.84
C LEU A 595 22.96 -1.85 -10.68
N THR A 596 23.46 -2.15 -11.88
CA THR A 596 22.87 -3.18 -12.76
C THR A 596 23.34 -4.58 -12.35
N ALA A 597 22.46 -5.37 -11.73
CA ALA A 597 22.68 -6.79 -11.49
C ALA A 597 22.37 -7.58 -12.78
N PHE A 598 23.40 -8.02 -13.51
CA PHE A 598 23.22 -8.62 -14.83
C PHE A 598 24.15 -9.81 -15.10
N GLN A 599 23.58 -10.89 -15.65
CA GLN A 599 24.29 -12.09 -16.09
C GLN A 599 24.29 -12.14 -17.64
N PRO A 600 25.43 -12.02 -18.34
CA PRO A 600 25.45 -11.92 -19.81
C PRO A 600 25.00 -13.17 -20.58
N PHE A 601 24.98 -14.33 -19.92
CA PHE A 601 24.55 -15.61 -20.48
C PHE A 601 23.77 -16.39 -19.41
N PHE A 602 22.49 -16.66 -19.66
CA PHE A 602 21.61 -17.37 -18.74
C PHE A 602 20.52 -18.16 -19.46
N VAL A 603 19.93 -19.12 -18.76
CA VAL A 603 18.73 -19.85 -19.18
C VAL A 603 17.53 -19.43 -18.32
N SER A 604 16.36 -19.37 -18.95
CA SER A 604 15.06 -19.16 -18.30
C SER A 604 14.12 -20.33 -18.66
N LEU A 605 13.36 -20.82 -17.70
CA LEU A 605 12.45 -21.96 -17.89
C LEU A 605 10.99 -21.50 -17.86
N THR A 606 10.16 -22.13 -18.69
CA THR A 606 8.70 -21.97 -18.64
C THR A 606 8.08 -23.31 -18.24
N LEU A 607 7.51 -23.34 -17.05
CA LEU A 607 6.78 -24.46 -16.47
C LEU A 607 5.31 -24.07 -16.23
N PRO A 608 4.36 -25.02 -16.32
CA PRO A 608 3.05 -24.84 -15.69
C PRO A 608 3.19 -24.87 -14.16
N TYR A 609 2.25 -24.26 -13.44
CA TYR A 609 2.22 -24.28 -11.97
C TYR A 609 2.07 -25.72 -11.43
N SER A 610 1.05 -26.44 -11.90
CA SER A 610 0.89 -27.87 -11.63
C SER A 610 0.45 -28.67 -12.86
N ILE A 611 0.59 -29.99 -12.76
CA ILE A 611 0.23 -30.95 -13.80
C ILE A 611 -0.37 -32.22 -13.16
N VAL A 612 -1.33 -32.86 -13.83
CA VAL A 612 -1.90 -34.13 -13.37
C VAL A 612 -1.02 -35.30 -13.81
N ARG A 613 -0.89 -36.32 -12.95
CA ARG A 613 -0.17 -37.56 -13.25
C ARG A 613 -0.62 -38.19 -14.57
N GLY A 614 0.32 -38.35 -15.50
CA GLY A 614 0.08 -38.98 -16.81
C GLY A 614 -0.18 -38.00 -17.97
N GLU A 615 -0.41 -36.72 -17.69
CA GLU A 615 -0.41 -35.67 -18.72
C GLU A 615 1.00 -35.45 -19.29
N VAL A 616 1.09 -34.80 -20.45
CA VAL A 616 2.36 -34.60 -21.17
C VAL A 616 2.50 -33.14 -21.58
N PHE A 617 3.51 -32.44 -21.07
CA PHE A 617 3.73 -31.02 -21.35
C PHE A 617 5.03 -30.75 -22.11
N THR A 618 5.10 -29.61 -22.79
CA THR A 618 6.32 -29.15 -23.46
C THR A 618 7.07 -28.16 -22.55
N LEU A 619 8.16 -28.62 -21.93
CA LEU A 619 9.11 -27.74 -21.24
C LEU A 619 9.79 -26.85 -22.29
N LYS A 620 9.66 -25.52 -22.14
CA LYS A 620 10.45 -24.53 -22.89
C LYS A 620 11.61 -24.04 -22.00
N ALA A 621 12.82 -24.00 -22.55
CA ALA A 621 13.98 -23.34 -21.93
C ALA A 621 14.58 -22.34 -22.92
N THR A 622 14.44 -21.04 -22.65
CA THR A 622 15.01 -19.98 -23.48
C THR A 622 16.39 -19.60 -22.95
N VAL A 623 17.40 -19.71 -23.79
CA VAL A 623 18.76 -19.24 -23.50
C VAL A 623 18.97 -17.89 -24.16
N PHE A 624 19.55 -16.95 -23.42
CA PHE A 624 19.86 -15.60 -23.87
C PHE A 624 21.38 -15.41 -23.97
N ASN A 625 21.86 -14.82 -25.06
CA ASN A 625 23.27 -14.47 -25.23
C ASN A 625 23.45 -12.96 -25.46
N TYR A 626 23.88 -12.27 -24.42
CA TYR A 626 24.19 -10.83 -24.46
C TYR A 626 25.70 -10.54 -24.53
N LEU A 627 26.53 -11.57 -24.78
CA LEU A 627 27.96 -11.42 -25.06
C LEU A 627 28.19 -10.86 -26.48
N PRO A 628 29.24 -10.05 -26.71
CA PRO A 628 29.51 -9.43 -28.01
C PRO A 628 30.03 -10.41 -29.09
N SER A 629 30.14 -11.70 -28.77
CA SER A 629 30.67 -12.75 -29.64
C SER A 629 29.67 -13.90 -29.73
N CYS A 630 29.60 -14.56 -30.89
CA CYS A 630 28.77 -15.75 -31.05
C CYS A 630 29.33 -16.94 -30.27
N ILE A 631 28.43 -17.67 -29.61
CA ILE A 631 28.73 -18.86 -28.82
C ILE A 631 27.96 -20.06 -29.38
N MET A 632 28.50 -21.27 -29.22
CA MET A 632 27.82 -22.52 -29.54
C MET A 632 27.25 -23.08 -28.23
N VAL A 633 25.95 -22.90 -28.01
CA VAL A 633 25.30 -23.38 -26.78
C VAL A 633 24.86 -24.82 -26.95
N LYS A 634 25.14 -25.66 -25.96
CA LYS A 634 24.53 -26.97 -25.75
C LYS A 634 23.65 -26.91 -24.49
N VAL A 635 22.45 -27.47 -24.53
CA VAL A 635 21.54 -27.50 -23.37
C VAL A 635 21.17 -28.93 -22.99
N THR A 636 21.27 -29.24 -21.70
CA THR A 636 21.02 -30.57 -21.15
C THR A 636 20.03 -30.52 -20.00
N LEU A 637 18.92 -31.25 -20.16
CA LEU A 637 17.98 -31.58 -19.10
C LEU A 637 18.52 -32.78 -18.28
N ALA A 638 18.59 -32.64 -16.96
CA ALA A 638 18.98 -33.74 -16.08
C ALA A 638 17.94 -34.86 -16.06
N GLN A 639 18.38 -36.11 -16.07
CA GLN A 639 17.48 -37.28 -15.99
C GLN A 639 17.16 -37.62 -14.53
N SER A 640 15.89 -37.91 -14.24
CA SER A 640 15.39 -38.33 -12.92
C SER A 640 14.51 -39.57 -13.06
N GLN A 641 14.28 -40.31 -11.98
CA GLN A 641 13.26 -41.38 -11.94
C GLN A 641 11.84 -40.82 -11.69
N GLN A 642 11.69 -39.52 -11.41
CA GLN A 642 10.40 -38.88 -11.14
C GLN A 642 9.59 -38.58 -12.41
N PHE A 643 10.26 -38.42 -13.56
CA PHE A 643 9.65 -38.08 -14.84
C PHE A 643 10.37 -38.77 -16.01
N SER A 644 9.63 -39.04 -17.08
CA SER A 644 10.20 -39.39 -18.39
C SER A 644 10.35 -38.12 -19.23
N ALA A 645 11.49 -37.95 -19.89
CA ALA A 645 11.73 -36.83 -20.81
C ALA A 645 12.15 -37.32 -22.19
N GLN A 646 11.46 -36.85 -23.23
CA GLN A 646 11.72 -37.17 -24.63
C GLN A 646 12.16 -35.92 -25.39
N SER A 647 13.06 -36.09 -26.35
CA SER A 647 13.43 -35.06 -27.30
C SER A 647 12.29 -34.79 -28.29
N CYS A 648 11.99 -33.52 -28.58
CA CYS A 648 10.97 -33.19 -29.57
C CYS A 648 11.45 -33.45 -31.01
N VAL A 649 10.50 -33.75 -31.90
CA VAL A 649 10.78 -34.19 -33.27
C VAL A 649 11.45 -33.07 -34.07
N GLY A 650 12.68 -33.32 -34.54
CA GLY A 650 13.49 -32.34 -35.28
C GLY A 650 14.25 -31.34 -34.39
N CYS A 651 14.12 -31.39 -33.07
CA CYS A 651 14.79 -30.48 -32.15
C CYS A 651 16.29 -30.77 -32.01
N VAL A 652 17.11 -29.72 -32.09
CA VAL A 652 18.57 -29.80 -31.95
C VAL A 652 19.00 -29.10 -30.67
N TYR A 653 19.64 -29.82 -29.76
CA TYR A 653 20.06 -29.34 -28.43
C TYR A 653 21.42 -28.63 -28.43
N THR A 654 21.90 -28.26 -29.61
CA THR A 654 23.08 -27.44 -29.86
C THR A 654 22.74 -26.35 -30.88
N HIS A 655 22.70 -25.09 -30.47
CA HIS A 655 22.37 -23.97 -31.35
C HIS A 655 23.44 -22.88 -31.33
N CYS A 656 23.64 -22.21 -32.45
CA CYS A 656 24.49 -21.02 -32.51
C CYS A 656 23.70 -19.83 -31.97
N LEU A 657 24.29 -19.06 -31.06
CA LEU A 657 23.70 -17.84 -30.51
C LEU A 657 24.72 -16.72 -30.69
N CYS A 658 24.40 -15.75 -31.54
CA CYS A 658 25.18 -14.52 -31.70
C CYS A 658 24.80 -13.46 -30.66
N ALA A 659 25.42 -12.28 -30.76
CA ALA A 659 25.22 -11.21 -29.79
C ALA A 659 23.80 -10.63 -29.85
N ASP A 660 23.19 -10.44 -28.68
CA ASP A 660 21.82 -9.95 -28.50
C ASP A 660 20.74 -10.87 -29.12
N GLU A 661 21.03 -12.17 -29.23
CA GLU A 661 20.08 -13.20 -29.67
C GLU A 661 19.61 -14.09 -28.50
N SER A 662 18.42 -14.67 -28.65
CA SER A 662 17.86 -15.69 -27.76
C SER A 662 17.34 -16.90 -28.56
N TRP A 663 17.30 -18.08 -27.93
CA TRP A 663 16.80 -19.29 -28.57
C TRP A 663 16.11 -20.23 -27.56
N THR A 664 14.95 -20.77 -27.95
CA THR A 664 14.15 -21.65 -27.09
C THR A 664 14.34 -23.12 -27.45
N PHE A 665 14.89 -23.88 -26.51
CA PHE A 665 14.98 -25.34 -26.57
C PHE A 665 13.73 -25.97 -25.93
N MET A 666 13.33 -27.15 -26.40
CA MET A 666 12.08 -27.80 -25.98
C MET A 666 12.29 -29.29 -25.64
N TRP A 667 11.57 -29.78 -24.63
CA TRP A 667 11.48 -31.21 -24.28
C TRP A 667 10.02 -31.58 -24.00
N VAL A 668 9.66 -32.81 -24.32
CA VAL A 668 8.36 -33.40 -24.00
C VAL A 668 8.52 -34.18 -22.69
N ILE A 669 7.81 -33.78 -21.63
CA ILE A 669 7.96 -34.35 -20.29
C ILE A 669 6.65 -34.98 -19.81
N THR A 670 6.77 -36.17 -19.22
CA THR A 670 5.68 -36.93 -18.61
C THR A 670 6.03 -37.26 -17.15
N PRO A 671 5.40 -36.64 -16.15
CA PRO A 671 5.64 -36.96 -14.74
C PRO A 671 5.07 -38.33 -14.38
N SER A 672 5.76 -39.08 -13.51
CA SER A 672 5.38 -40.43 -13.08
C SER A 672 5.16 -40.55 -11.57
N VAL A 673 5.75 -39.66 -10.77
CA VAL A 673 5.66 -39.63 -9.30
C VAL A 673 4.79 -38.45 -8.86
N LEU A 674 3.96 -38.67 -7.84
CA LEU A 674 3.10 -37.64 -7.23
C LEU A 674 3.88 -36.77 -6.24
N GLY A 675 3.52 -35.48 -6.16
CA GLY A 675 4.18 -34.48 -5.30
C GLY A 675 5.17 -33.60 -6.07
N GLU A 676 6.15 -33.05 -5.37
CA GLU A 676 7.15 -32.15 -5.94
C GLU A 676 8.18 -32.92 -6.79
N VAL A 677 8.37 -32.46 -8.04
CA VAL A 677 9.33 -33.01 -8.99
C VAL A 677 10.35 -31.94 -9.35
N ILE A 678 11.64 -32.24 -9.14
CA ILE A 678 12.73 -31.29 -9.38
C ILE A 678 13.16 -31.38 -10.84
N ILE A 679 13.00 -30.28 -11.57
CA ILE A 679 13.43 -30.11 -12.96
C ILE A 679 14.70 -29.26 -12.96
N ARG A 680 15.78 -29.79 -13.54
CA ARG A 680 17.09 -29.14 -13.59
C ARG A 680 17.61 -29.11 -15.02
N VAL A 681 17.89 -27.90 -15.51
CA VAL A 681 18.38 -27.64 -16.86
C VAL A 681 19.70 -26.88 -16.79
N SER A 682 20.69 -27.37 -17.51
CA SER A 682 22.01 -26.75 -17.63
C SER A 682 22.26 -26.32 -19.07
N ALA A 683 22.74 -25.09 -19.27
CA ALA A 683 23.13 -24.54 -20.57
C ALA A 683 24.64 -24.24 -20.55
N GLU A 684 25.40 -24.83 -21.47
CA GLU A 684 26.86 -24.71 -21.55
C GLU A 684 27.31 -24.13 -22.91
N ALA A 685 28.33 -23.27 -22.90
CA ALA A 685 29.01 -22.80 -24.09
C ALA A 685 30.15 -23.77 -24.45
N VAL A 686 30.10 -24.36 -25.64
CA VAL A 686 30.98 -25.47 -26.06
C VAL A 686 31.90 -25.01 -27.21
N HIS A 687 33.16 -25.43 -27.18
CA HIS A 687 34.06 -25.24 -28.33
C HIS A 687 33.57 -26.06 -29.53
N SER A 688 33.35 -25.39 -30.66
CA SER A 688 32.93 -26.02 -31.92
C SER A 688 33.80 -25.54 -33.09
N SER A 689 34.12 -26.45 -34.01
CA SER A 689 34.79 -26.15 -35.27
C SER A 689 33.82 -25.74 -36.39
N VAL A 690 32.52 -25.71 -36.12
CA VAL A 690 31.50 -25.20 -37.05
C VAL A 690 31.44 -23.69 -36.94
N LEU A 691 31.42 -22.98 -38.08
CA LEU A 691 31.31 -21.53 -38.10
C LEU A 691 29.93 -21.06 -37.62
N CYS A 692 29.93 -20.16 -36.65
CA CYS A 692 28.77 -19.41 -36.19
C CYS A 692 28.64 -18.16 -37.07
N GLY A 693 27.82 -18.24 -38.12
CA GLY A 693 27.72 -17.19 -39.13
C GLY A 693 29.07 -16.97 -39.83
N ASN A 694 29.72 -15.84 -39.52
CA ASN A 694 30.99 -15.42 -40.12
C ASN A 694 32.24 -15.72 -39.26
N GLY A 695 32.11 -16.35 -38.08
CA GLY A 695 33.22 -16.54 -37.14
C GLY A 695 33.25 -17.91 -36.46
N ILE A 696 34.36 -18.22 -35.78
CA ILE A 696 34.48 -19.39 -34.91
C ILE A 696 33.84 -19.04 -33.55
N PRO A 697 32.95 -19.87 -32.98
CA PRO A 697 32.31 -19.57 -31.70
C PRO A 697 33.31 -19.55 -30.55
N THR A 698 33.21 -18.54 -29.69
CA THR A 698 34.04 -18.38 -28.50
C THR A 698 33.41 -19.09 -27.29
N VAL A 699 34.24 -19.48 -26.31
CA VAL A 699 33.78 -19.95 -25.00
C VAL A 699 34.28 -18.97 -23.95
N PRO A 700 33.41 -18.40 -23.08
CA PRO A 700 33.84 -17.51 -22.00
C PRO A 700 34.68 -18.26 -20.94
N GLU A 701 35.70 -17.59 -20.38
CA GLU A 701 36.47 -18.17 -19.27
C GLU A 701 35.67 -18.29 -17.96
N LYS A 702 34.60 -17.49 -17.81
CA LYS A 702 33.69 -17.48 -16.67
C LYS A 702 32.25 -17.25 -17.13
N GLY A 703 31.29 -17.88 -16.45
CA GLY A 703 29.89 -17.86 -16.86
C GLY A 703 29.58 -18.69 -18.12
N SER A 704 30.44 -19.65 -18.48
CA SER A 704 30.25 -20.57 -19.61
C SER A 704 29.25 -21.70 -19.35
N LEU A 705 28.74 -21.82 -18.12
CA LEU A 705 27.73 -22.78 -17.70
C LEU A 705 26.73 -22.05 -16.79
N ASP A 706 25.46 -22.03 -17.18
CA ASP A 706 24.34 -21.65 -16.30
C ASP A 706 23.52 -22.90 -15.95
N THR A 707 22.85 -22.91 -14.81
CA THR A 707 22.00 -24.03 -14.38
C THR A 707 20.86 -23.57 -13.49
N VAL A 708 19.65 -23.82 -13.96
CA VAL A 708 18.40 -23.51 -13.25
C VAL A 708 17.79 -24.81 -12.73
N GLU A 709 17.27 -24.74 -11.50
CA GLU A 709 16.60 -25.82 -10.78
C GLU A 709 15.27 -25.27 -10.26
N GLN A 710 14.16 -25.90 -10.66
CA GLN A 710 12.78 -25.49 -10.30
C GLN A 710 11.96 -26.72 -9.92
N THR A 711 10.98 -26.54 -9.04
CA THR A 711 10.04 -27.57 -8.62
C THR A 711 8.72 -27.46 -9.40
N LEU A 712 8.26 -28.59 -9.94
CA LEU A 712 6.94 -28.74 -10.56
C LEU A 712 6.05 -29.58 -9.64
N LEU A 713 4.81 -29.13 -9.41
CA LEU A 713 3.83 -29.85 -8.59
C LEU A 713 3.06 -30.88 -9.44
N VAL A 714 3.19 -32.16 -9.11
CA VAL A 714 2.45 -33.25 -9.76
C VAL A 714 1.28 -33.71 -8.88
N VAL A 715 0.07 -33.44 -9.35
CA VAL A 715 -1.19 -33.68 -8.62
C VAL A 715 -1.79 -35.02 -9.03
N ALA A 716 -2.43 -35.71 -8.07
CA ALA A 716 -3.19 -36.93 -8.34
C ALA A 716 -4.55 -36.62 -8.97
N GLU A 717 -5.00 -37.52 -9.84
CA GLU A 717 -6.31 -37.47 -10.48
C GLU A 717 -7.47 -37.61 -9.47
N GLY A 718 -8.66 -37.12 -9.85
CA GLY A 718 -9.86 -37.14 -9.00
C GLY A 718 -9.89 -36.11 -7.86
N THR A 719 -10.82 -36.29 -6.93
CA THR A 719 -11.08 -35.38 -5.80
C THR A 719 -10.49 -35.94 -4.51
N LYS A 720 -9.70 -35.14 -3.80
CA LYS A 720 -9.11 -35.48 -2.50
C LYS A 720 -10.18 -35.50 -1.39
N GLN A 721 -10.19 -36.57 -0.59
CA GLN A 721 -11.06 -36.80 0.56
C GLN A 721 -10.24 -36.99 1.85
N THR A 722 -10.86 -36.72 2.99
CA THR A 722 -10.21 -36.79 4.33
C THR A 722 -11.14 -37.39 5.37
N ASN A 723 -10.71 -38.48 6.03
CA ASN A 723 -11.42 -39.07 7.18
C ASN A 723 -10.58 -38.91 8.46
N SER A 724 -11.24 -38.71 9.60
CA SER A 724 -10.60 -38.58 10.92
C SER A 724 -11.28 -39.45 11.99
N TYR A 725 -10.51 -39.95 12.96
CA TYR A 725 -10.99 -40.71 14.11
C TYR A 725 -10.27 -40.23 15.37
N ASN A 726 -11.02 -39.80 16.40
CA ASN A 726 -10.50 -39.10 17.58
C ASN A 726 -10.66 -39.93 18.86
N GLU A 727 -9.73 -39.78 19.79
CA GLU A 727 -9.76 -40.40 21.12
C GLU A 727 -9.10 -39.47 22.15
N PHE A 728 -9.77 -39.15 23.26
CA PHE A 728 -9.27 -38.25 24.31
C PHE A 728 -9.03 -39.00 25.62
N MET A 729 -7.77 -39.34 25.88
CA MET A 729 -7.39 -40.27 26.96
C MET A 729 -6.81 -39.53 28.16
N CYS A 730 -7.53 -39.51 29.28
CA CYS A 730 -7.05 -38.97 30.56
C CYS A 730 -6.60 -40.08 31.53
N THR A 731 -5.44 -39.89 32.17
CA THR A 731 -4.78 -40.85 33.06
C THR A 731 -4.40 -40.21 34.40
N ARG A 732 -4.60 -40.95 35.50
CA ARG A 732 -4.22 -40.53 36.87
C ARG A 732 -3.22 -41.52 37.49
N GLY A 733 -2.11 -41.78 36.80
CA GLY A 733 -1.08 -42.75 37.20
C GLY A 733 -1.33 -44.19 36.72
N GLY A 734 -2.37 -44.41 35.91
CA GLY A 734 -2.72 -45.72 35.33
C GLY A 734 -2.43 -45.81 33.84
N ALA A 735 -2.85 -46.92 33.23
CA ALA A 735 -2.86 -47.12 31.78
C ALA A 735 -4.29 -47.32 31.26
N VAL A 736 -4.60 -46.73 30.11
CA VAL A 736 -5.88 -46.84 29.41
C VAL A 736 -5.62 -47.36 27.99
N ASP A 737 -6.44 -48.32 27.56
CA ASP A 737 -6.35 -49.04 26.28
C ASP A 737 -7.60 -48.76 25.44
N GLN A 738 -7.43 -48.35 24.18
CA GLN A 738 -8.52 -48.10 23.21
C GLN A 738 -8.20 -48.71 21.83
N THR A 739 -9.22 -48.91 20.99
CA THR A 739 -9.07 -49.56 19.66
C THR A 739 -9.78 -48.79 18.55
N VAL A 740 -9.04 -48.48 17.48
CA VAL A 740 -9.50 -47.71 16.32
C VAL A 740 -9.38 -48.54 15.05
N THR A 741 -10.36 -48.44 14.15
CA THR A 741 -10.44 -49.21 12.90
C THR A 741 -10.43 -48.29 11.68
N LEU A 742 -9.40 -48.37 10.84
CA LEU A 742 -9.28 -47.57 9.61
C LEU A 742 -9.73 -48.38 8.39
N THR A 743 -10.68 -47.84 7.63
CA THR A 743 -11.30 -48.49 6.46
C THR A 743 -11.24 -47.57 5.24
N LEU A 744 -10.64 -48.03 4.14
CA LEU A 744 -10.71 -47.37 2.84
C LEU A 744 -12.04 -47.71 2.12
N PRO A 745 -12.56 -46.83 1.25
CA PRO A 745 -13.70 -47.15 0.38
C PRO A 745 -13.30 -48.14 -0.72
N GLU A 746 -14.29 -48.78 -1.34
CA GLU A 746 -14.08 -49.75 -2.44
C GLU A 746 -13.54 -49.10 -3.73
N VAL A 747 -13.74 -47.80 -3.91
CA VAL A 747 -13.29 -47.03 -5.08
C VAL A 747 -12.41 -45.87 -4.62
N PHE A 748 -11.11 -45.93 -4.94
CA PHE A 748 -10.15 -44.86 -4.72
C PHE A 748 -9.01 -44.94 -5.75
N VAL A 749 -8.23 -43.86 -5.89
CA VAL A 749 -7.12 -43.74 -6.84
C VAL A 749 -5.85 -44.39 -6.28
N GLU A 750 -5.28 -45.36 -6.99
CA GLU A 750 -4.08 -46.06 -6.54
C GLU A 750 -2.88 -45.12 -6.35
N GLY A 751 -2.18 -45.29 -5.22
CA GLY A 751 -1.06 -44.45 -4.80
C GLY A 751 -1.44 -43.14 -4.10
N SER A 752 -2.71 -42.71 -4.14
CA SER A 752 -3.15 -41.47 -3.45
C SER A 752 -3.32 -41.64 -1.93
N ALA A 753 -3.57 -42.87 -1.47
CA ALA A 753 -3.97 -43.15 -0.11
C ALA A 753 -2.80 -43.04 0.90
N THR A 754 -2.96 -42.21 1.93
CA THR A 754 -2.00 -42.04 3.03
C THR A 754 -2.73 -41.91 4.37
N ALA A 755 -2.15 -42.46 5.45
CA ALA A 755 -2.67 -42.30 6.80
C ALA A 755 -1.58 -41.95 7.81
N TYR A 756 -1.98 -41.24 8.85
CA TYR A 756 -1.11 -40.69 9.89
C TYR A 756 -1.75 -40.86 11.27
N VAL A 757 -0.93 -41.02 12.30
CA VAL A 757 -1.38 -41.05 13.71
C VAL A 757 -0.86 -39.84 14.50
N SER A 758 -1.82 -39.00 14.88
CA SER A 758 -1.80 -37.88 15.82
C SER A 758 -1.53 -38.22 17.28
N VAL A 759 -0.56 -37.59 17.96
CA VAL A 759 -0.59 -37.43 19.42
C VAL A 759 -0.28 -35.99 19.83
N LEU A 760 -1.05 -35.46 20.78
CA LEU A 760 -0.96 -34.13 21.37
C LEU A 760 -1.20 -34.18 22.89
N GLY A 761 -0.62 -33.25 23.63
CA GLY A 761 -0.77 -33.14 25.09
C GLY A 761 -1.86 -32.18 25.56
N ASP A 762 -2.60 -31.56 24.65
CA ASP A 762 -3.69 -30.66 24.96
C ASP A 762 -4.83 -30.79 23.95
N LEU A 763 -6.05 -30.47 24.38
CA LEU A 763 -7.25 -30.50 23.54
C LEU A 763 -7.26 -29.36 22.52
N MET A 764 -6.68 -28.22 22.87
CA MET A 764 -6.39 -27.13 21.92
C MET A 764 -5.12 -27.42 21.09
N GLY A 765 -4.46 -28.56 21.29
CA GLY A 765 -3.23 -28.92 20.58
C GLY A 765 -3.39 -29.09 19.06
N ARG A 766 -4.56 -29.52 18.56
CA ARG A 766 -4.82 -29.61 17.10
C ARG A 766 -4.93 -28.23 16.48
N ALA A 767 -5.68 -27.34 17.13
CA ALA A 767 -5.76 -25.93 16.79
C ALA A 767 -4.37 -25.26 16.78
N LEU A 768 -3.56 -25.55 17.80
CA LEU A 768 -2.25 -24.91 18.01
C LEU A 768 -1.09 -25.51 17.20
N GLN A 769 -1.23 -26.73 16.67
CA GLN A 769 -0.30 -27.25 15.66
C GLN A 769 -0.34 -26.35 14.43
N ASN A 770 -1.54 -26.19 13.88
CA ASN A 770 -1.79 -25.43 12.66
C ASN A 770 -1.91 -23.95 13.01
N LEU A 771 -0.97 -23.41 13.78
CA LEU A 771 -0.89 -21.98 14.10
C LEU A 771 -0.72 -21.08 12.85
N ASP A 772 -0.51 -21.71 11.69
CA ASP A 772 -0.40 -21.05 10.38
C ASP A 772 -1.70 -21.15 9.55
N ASN A 773 -2.66 -22.01 9.95
CA ASN A 773 -3.95 -22.22 9.29
C ASN A 773 -5.16 -22.13 10.26
N LEU A 774 -4.95 -21.76 11.52
CA LEU A 774 -5.96 -21.75 12.59
C LEU A 774 -5.68 -20.71 13.70
N LEU A 775 -4.47 -20.15 13.80
CA LEU A 775 -4.48 -18.69 13.57
C LEU A 775 -4.60 -18.57 12.05
N ALA A 776 -5.77 -18.13 11.59
CA ALA A 776 -6.07 -18.09 10.17
C ALA A 776 -6.15 -16.62 9.76
N MET A 777 -5.24 -16.20 8.88
CA MET A 777 -5.25 -14.87 8.27
C MET A 777 -6.68 -14.56 7.77
N PRO A 778 -7.38 -13.57 8.34
CA PRO A 778 -8.81 -13.43 8.07
C PRO A 778 -9.11 -13.02 6.62
N TYR A 779 -9.88 -13.86 5.91
CA TYR A 779 -10.14 -13.75 4.48
C TYR A 779 -11.64 -13.79 4.11
N GLY A 780 -11.96 -13.45 2.85
CA GLY A 780 -13.32 -13.50 2.31
C GLY A 780 -14.19 -12.25 2.57
N CYS A 781 -15.52 -12.43 2.56
CA CYS A 781 -16.50 -11.39 2.90
C CYS A 781 -16.51 -11.10 4.43
N GLY A 782 -17.26 -10.10 4.90
CA GLY A 782 -17.27 -9.73 6.34
C GLY A 782 -17.68 -10.88 7.27
N GLU A 783 -18.64 -11.70 6.82
CA GLU A 783 -19.01 -12.95 7.51
C GLU A 783 -17.80 -13.88 7.68
N GLN A 784 -17.06 -14.13 6.60
CA GLN A 784 -15.91 -15.05 6.55
C GLN A 784 -14.69 -14.51 7.31
N ASN A 785 -14.45 -13.21 7.22
CA ASN A 785 -13.42 -12.51 7.98
C ASN A 785 -13.61 -12.70 9.49
N MET A 786 -14.82 -12.43 9.98
CA MET A 786 -15.13 -12.54 11.41
C MET A 786 -15.04 -13.97 11.96
N LEU A 787 -15.22 -14.98 11.11
CA LEU A 787 -15.09 -16.39 11.49
C LEU A 787 -13.66 -16.85 11.76
N LEU A 788 -12.68 -16.14 11.20
CA LEU A 788 -11.26 -16.43 11.39
C LEU A 788 -10.67 -15.47 12.44
N PHE A 789 -11.13 -14.21 12.46
CA PHE A 789 -10.76 -13.22 13.48
C PHE A 789 -11.18 -13.62 14.90
N ALA A 790 -12.38 -14.19 15.11
CA ALA A 790 -12.85 -14.51 16.46
C ALA A 790 -12.09 -15.68 17.15
N PRO A 791 -11.79 -16.80 16.49
CA PRO A 791 -10.93 -17.85 17.05
C PRO A 791 -9.56 -17.37 17.53
N ASP A 792 -8.86 -16.52 16.76
CA ASP A 792 -7.53 -16.00 17.09
C ASP A 792 -7.49 -15.37 18.50
N ILE A 793 -8.55 -14.64 18.88
CA ILE A 793 -8.70 -14.02 20.21
C ILE A 793 -8.79 -15.09 21.32
N PHE A 794 -9.62 -16.12 21.12
CA PHE A 794 -9.82 -17.19 22.10
C PHE A 794 -8.57 -18.08 22.24
N ILE A 795 -7.84 -18.28 21.16
CA ILE A 795 -6.56 -19.00 21.11
C ILE A 795 -5.49 -18.24 21.88
N LEU A 796 -5.36 -16.92 21.67
CA LEU A 796 -4.48 -16.06 22.46
C LEU A 796 -4.83 -16.10 23.95
N GLY A 797 -6.11 -15.96 24.30
CA GLY A 797 -6.57 -16.03 25.69
C GLY A 797 -6.27 -17.36 26.37
N TYR A 798 -6.36 -18.48 25.65
CA TYR A 798 -5.91 -19.80 26.14
C TYR A 798 -4.39 -19.86 26.31
N LEU A 799 -3.61 -19.41 25.32
CA LEU A 799 -2.15 -19.46 25.37
C LEU A 799 -1.57 -18.60 26.49
N GLU A 800 -2.17 -17.43 26.73
CA GLU A 800 -1.79 -16.50 27.80
C GLU A 800 -2.14 -17.08 29.17
N SER A 801 -3.38 -17.54 29.38
CA SER A 801 -3.82 -18.12 30.66
C SER A 801 -3.16 -19.46 31.02
N SER A 802 -2.73 -20.25 30.03
CA SER A 802 -1.91 -21.44 30.25
C SER A 802 -0.40 -21.16 30.37
N GLY A 803 0.05 -19.92 30.13
CA GLY A 803 1.47 -19.56 30.18
C GLY A 803 2.31 -20.19 29.06
N GLN A 804 1.69 -20.51 27.92
CA GLN A 804 2.33 -21.13 26.75
C GLN A 804 2.52 -20.15 25.57
N LEU A 805 2.04 -18.90 25.70
CA LEU A 805 2.22 -17.84 24.71
C LEU A 805 3.70 -17.43 24.57
N THR A 806 4.30 -17.69 23.40
CA THR A 806 5.64 -17.20 23.07
C THR A 806 5.59 -15.84 22.36
N PRO A 807 6.66 -15.02 22.39
CA PRO A 807 6.69 -13.72 21.70
C PRO A 807 6.45 -13.82 20.19
N ALA A 808 6.96 -14.87 19.55
CA ALA A 808 6.76 -15.11 18.11
C ALA A 808 5.29 -15.41 17.78
N ILE A 809 4.64 -16.26 18.57
CA ILE A 809 3.20 -16.56 18.43
C ILE A 809 2.36 -15.31 18.65
N ARG A 810 2.67 -14.52 19.70
CA ARG A 810 1.99 -13.25 19.98
C ARG A 810 2.11 -12.30 18.79
N SER A 811 3.32 -12.10 18.25
CA SER A 811 3.53 -11.19 17.12
C SER A 811 2.77 -11.60 15.86
N LYS A 812 2.69 -12.92 15.57
CA LYS A 812 1.93 -13.42 14.41
C LYS A 812 0.42 -13.23 14.61
N ALA A 813 -0.11 -13.61 15.77
CA ALA A 813 -1.53 -13.45 16.09
C ALA A 813 -1.97 -11.97 16.09
N THR A 814 -1.16 -11.08 16.68
CA THR A 814 -1.38 -9.63 16.63
C THR A 814 -1.41 -9.12 15.18
N SER A 815 -0.57 -9.65 14.28
CA SER A 815 -0.60 -9.28 12.85
C SER A 815 -1.86 -9.76 12.14
N PHE A 816 -2.35 -10.97 12.44
CA PHE A 816 -3.59 -11.50 11.84
C PHE A 816 -4.84 -10.79 12.36
N LEU A 817 -4.90 -10.47 13.66
CA LEU A 817 -5.94 -9.62 14.23
C LEU A 817 -5.92 -8.20 13.63
N LEU A 818 -4.75 -7.58 13.44
CA LEU A 818 -4.67 -6.28 12.74
C LEU A 818 -5.17 -6.38 11.30
N SER A 819 -4.86 -7.46 10.58
CA SER A 819 -5.33 -7.69 9.21
C SER A 819 -6.85 -7.87 9.14
N GLY A 820 -7.43 -8.68 10.04
CA GLY A 820 -8.87 -8.91 10.10
C GLY A 820 -9.67 -7.70 10.59
N TYR A 821 -9.09 -6.88 11.47
CA TYR A 821 -9.69 -5.60 11.88
C TYR A 821 -9.73 -4.60 10.70
N GLN A 822 -8.59 -4.40 10.02
CA GLN A 822 -8.52 -3.59 8.79
C GLN A 822 -9.55 -4.05 7.75
N ARG A 823 -9.67 -5.37 7.57
CA ARG A 823 -10.60 -5.99 6.64
C ARG A 823 -12.05 -5.70 6.98
N GLU A 824 -12.46 -5.88 8.24
CA GLU A 824 -13.86 -5.71 8.64
C GLU A 824 -14.35 -4.26 8.48
N LEU A 825 -13.46 -3.28 8.65
CA LEU A 825 -13.76 -1.87 8.39
C LEU A 825 -14.17 -1.60 6.93
N SER A 826 -13.78 -2.44 5.97
CA SER A 826 -14.25 -2.34 4.58
C SER A 826 -15.72 -2.78 4.39
N PHE A 827 -16.25 -3.56 5.32
CA PHE A 827 -17.64 -4.05 5.33
C PHE A 827 -18.58 -3.24 6.24
N LYS A 828 -18.08 -2.13 6.78
CA LYS A 828 -18.77 -1.17 7.65
C LYS A 828 -19.59 -0.16 6.83
N HIS A 829 -20.80 0.13 7.29
CA HIS A 829 -21.69 1.15 6.74
C HIS A 829 -21.45 2.54 7.37
N PHE A 830 -21.97 3.58 6.70
CA PHE A 830 -21.91 4.97 7.19
C PHE A 830 -22.66 5.17 8.52
N ASP A 831 -23.63 4.32 8.84
CA ASP A 831 -24.40 4.35 10.09
C ASP A 831 -23.74 3.58 11.25
N GLY A 832 -22.63 2.88 11.00
CA GLY A 832 -21.92 2.06 11.98
C GLY A 832 -22.22 0.56 11.95
N SER A 833 -23.14 0.11 11.10
CA SER A 833 -23.52 -1.30 10.96
C SER A 833 -22.57 -2.10 10.06
N TYR A 834 -22.65 -3.44 10.13
CA TYR A 834 -21.82 -4.37 9.35
C TYR A 834 -22.67 -5.33 8.52
N SER A 835 -22.16 -5.76 7.38
CA SER A 835 -22.85 -6.62 6.39
C SER A 835 -21.85 -7.53 5.68
N ALA A 836 -22.31 -8.49 4.87
CA ALA A 836 -21.40 -9.38 4.15
C ALA A 836 -20.53 -8.62 3.14
N PHE A 837 -21.09 -7.65 2.41
CA PHE A 837 -20.42 -6.95 1.31
C PHE A 837 -20.36 -5.41 1.47
N GLY A 838 -20.50 -4.91 2.70
CA GLY A 838 -20.42 -3.49 3.01
C GLY A 838 -21.47 -2.66 2.27
N MET A 839 -21.05 -1.54 1.70
CA MET A 839 -21.89 -0.62 0.92
C MET A 839 -22.56 -1.25 -0.33
N SER A 840 -22.19 -2.49 -0.68
CA SER A 840 -22.84 -3.25 -1.77
C SER A 840 -24.21 -3.82 -1.35
N ASP A 841 -24.43 -4.01 -0.05
CA ASP A 841 -25.70 -4.45 0.53
C ASP A 841 -26.54 -3.23 0.93
N SER A 842 -27.88 -3.34 0.92
CA SER A 842 -28.76 -2.18 1.15
C SER A 842 -28.85 -1.70 2.60
N SER A 843 -28.32 -2.46 3.55
CA SER A 843 -28.39 -2.22 5.00
C SER A 843 -27.49 -3.20 5.76
N GLY A 844 -26.92 -2.79 6.90
CA GLY A 844 -26.26 -3.73 7.81
C GLY A 844 -27.18 -4.80 8.42
N ASN A 845 -26.56 -5.81 9.02
CA ASN A 845 -27.21 -6.96 9.64
C ASN A 845 -27.13 -6.90 11.17
N THR A 846 -28.24 -7.12 11.89
CA THR A 846 -28.29 -7.01 13.36
C THR A 846 -27.58 -8.13 14.12
N TRP A 847 -27.44 -9.31 13.53
CA TRP A 847 -26.66 -10.40 14.13
C TRP A 847 -25.15 -10.19 13.91
N LEU A 848 -24.72 -9.89 12.67
CA LEU A 848 -23.31 -9.69 12.34
C LEU A 848 -22.73 -8.48 13.07
N THR A 849 -23.44 -7.34 13.09
CA THR A 849 -23.01 -6.13 13.81
C THR A 849 -22.76 -6.41 15.30
N ALA A 850 -23.58 -7.26 15.94
CA ALA A 850 -23.37 -7.66 17.33
C ALA A 850 -22.17 -8.62 17.50
N PHE A 851 -21.93 -9.52 16.55
CA PHE A 851 -20.78 -10.44 16.56
C PHE A 851 -19.45 -9.70 16.34
N VAL A 852 -19.42 -8.74 15.41
CA VAL A 852 -18.29 -7.81 15.19
C VAL A 852 -17.99 -7.03 16.47
N MET A 853 -19.01 -6.36 17.04
CA MET A 853 -18.89 -5.56 18.27
C MET A 853 -18.33 -6.39 19.46
N LYS A 854 -18.87 -7.59 19.70
CA LYS A 854 -18.34 -8.54 20.72
C LYS A 854 -16.86 -8.82 20.51
N SER A 855 -16.50 -9.17 19.28
CA SER A 855 -15.16 -9.65 18.94
C SER A 855 -14.15 -8.52 18.97
N PHE A 856 -14.52 -7.32 18.52
CA PHE A 856 -13.69 -6.12 18.61
C PHE A 856 -13.40 -5.74 20.06
N GLU A 857 -14.39 -5.72 20.97
CA GLU A 857 -14.14 -5.45 22.39
C GLU A 857 -13.18 -6.51 22.98
N SER A 858 -13.37 -7.78 22.61
CA SER A 858 -12.53 -8.90 23.04
C SER A 858 -11.10 -8.84 22.49
N ALA A 859 -10.86 -8.15 21.37
CA ALA A 859 -9.56 -8.01 20.72
C ALA A 859 -8.72 -6.83 21.24
N LYS A 860 -9.31 -5.83 21.92
CA LYS A 860 -8.60 -4.65 22.47
C LYS A 860 -7.43 -4.97 23.41
N GLN A 861 -7.45 -6.14 24.05
CA GLN A 861 -6.35 -6.62 24.90
C GLN A 861 -5.09 -7.02 24.10
N TYR A 862 -5.21 -7.18 22.78
CA TYR A 862 -4.15 -7.65 21.88
C TYR A 862 -3.82 -6.71 20.71
N ILE A 863 -4.78 -5.90 20.24
CA ILE A 863 -4.61 -4.92 19.15
C ILE A 863 -5.27 -3.58 19.47
N PHE A 864 -4.83 -2.51 18.79
CA PHE A 864 -5.55 -1.24 18.78
C PHE A 864 -6.83 -1.36 17.95
N ILE A 865 -7.95 -0.88 18.51
CA ILE A 865 -9.25 -0.76 17.85
C ILE A 865 -9.86 0.58 18.27
N ASP A 866 -10.36 1.35 17.31
CA ASP A 866 -10.99 2.64 17.57
C ASP A 866 -12.33 2.47 18.32
N GLN A 867 -12.45 3.12 19.48
CA GLN A 867 -13.67 3.09 20.32
C GLN A 867 -14.90 3.62 19.58
N THR A 868 -14.75 4.62 18.70
CA THR A 868 -15.86 5.24 17.97
C THR A 868 -16.57 4.24 17.05
N VAL A 869 -15.85 3.26 16.54
CA VAL A 869 -16.38 2.19 15.69
C VAL A 869 -17.32 1.27 16.47
N ILE A 870 -16.95 0.94 17.71
CA ILE A 870 -17.77 0.11 18.63
C ILE A 870 -18.97 0.91 19.14
N ASP A 871 -18.78 2.19 19.49
CA ASP A 871 -19.85 3.06 19.96
C ASP A 871 -20.91 3.30 18.87
N GLN A 872 -20.49 3.44 17.61
CA GLN A 872 -21.38 3.53 16.45
C GLN A 872 -22.21 2.24 16.28
N ALA A 873 -21.56 1.07 16.27
CA ALA A 873 -22.24 -0.23 16.16
C ALA A 873 -23.26 -0.46 17.30
N LYS A 874 -22.89 -0.14 18.54
CA LYS A 874 -23.79 -0.20 19.71
C LYS A 874 -24.97 0.76 19.57
N THR A 875 -24.74 1.99 19.11
CA THR A 875 -25.78 3.00 18.92
C THR A 875 -26.79 2.55 17.86
N TRP A 876 -26.31 1.98 16.74
CA TRP A 876 -27.15 1.42 15.69
C TRP A 876 -28.00 0.24 16.19
N LEU A 877 -27.41 -0.74 16.88
CA LEU A 877 -28.15 -1.84 17.50
C LEU A 877 -29.21 -1.35 18.51
N GLY A 878 -28.94 -0.24 19.21
CA GLY A 878 -29.90 0.41 20.10
C GLY A 878 -31.11 1.05 19.39
N ASN A 879 -30.95 1.50 18.14
CA ASN A 879 -32.05 2.01 17.32
C ASN A 879 -32.96 0.89 16.80
N GLU A 880 -32.39 -0.28 16.51
CA GLU A 880 -33.12 -1.49 16.08
C GLU A 880 -33.77 -2.26 17.24
N GLN A 881 -33.80 -1.69 18.45
CA GLN A 881 -34.53 -2.24 19.60
C GLN A 881 -35.98 -1.73 19.64
N GLN A 882 -36.93 -2.67 19.60
CA GLN A 882 -38.36 -2.39 19.70
C GLN A 882 -38.77 -1.92 21.11
N PRO A 883 -39.92 -1.22 21.26
CA PRO A 883 -40.40 -0.71 22.55
C PRO A 883 -40.65 -1.76 23.64
N ASN A 884 -40.69 -3.06 23.28
CA ASN A 884 -40.84 -4.20 24.19
C ASN A 884 -39.50 -4.79 24.67
N GLY A 885 -38.35 -4.25 24.24
CA GLY A 885 -37.01 -4.75 24.58
C GLY A 885 -36.44 -5.81 23.63
N CYS A 886 -37.22 -6.29 22.65
CA CYS A 886 -36.77 -7.20 21.60
C CYS A 886 -35.97 -6.45 20.54
N PHE A 887 -34.93 -7.06 19.97
CA PHE A 887 -34.26 -6.54 18.78
C PHE A 887 -34.96 -7.00 17.49
N ALA A 888 -34.92 -6.18 16.44
CA ALA A 888 -35.39 -6.57 15.11
C ALA A 888 -34.34 -7.41 14.36
N SER A 889 -34.81 -8.35 13.54
CA SER A 889 -33.97 -8.99 12.52
C SER A 889 -33.98 -8.11 11.27
N VAL A 890 -32.85 -7.48 10.97
CA VAL A 890 -32.66 -6.51 9.88
C VAL A 890 -31.37 -6.86 9.14
N GLY A 891 -31.34 -6.55 7.84
CA GLY A 891 -30.30 -6.97 6.90
C GLY A 891 -30.46 -8.43 6.45
N ASN A 892 -29.83 -8.78 5.33
CA ASN A 892 -29.64 -10.19 4.97
C ASN A 892 -28.41 -10.73 5.71
N LEU A 893 -28.39 -12.02 6.04
CA LEU A 893 -27.17 -12.75 6.37
C LEU A 893 -27.10 -13.93 5.41
N ILE A 894 -25.99 -14.06 4.71
CA ILE A 894 -25.79 -15.11 3.70
C ILE A 894 -25.34 -16.39 4.40
N HIS A 895 -24.48 -16.26 5.41
CA HIS A 895 -24.12 -17.33 6.34
C HIS A 895 -25.19 -17.57 7.41
N VAL A 896 -26.30 -18.21 7.02
CA VAL A 896 -27.36 -18.58 7.98
C VAL A 896 -26.82 -19.53 9.06
N ASP A 897 -25.83 -20.37 8.75
CA ASP A 897 -25.21 -21.27 9.73
C ASP A 897 -24.21 -20.57 10.69
N MET A 898 -23.95 -19.27 10.49
CA MET A 898 -23.26 -18.40 11.45
C MET A 898 -24.20 -17.97 12.59
N GLN A 899 -25.47 -17.74 12.29
CA GLN A 899 -26.51 -17.57 13.31
C GLN A 899 -26.71 -18.85 14.14
N GLY A 900 -26.33 -20.01 13.59
CA GLY A 900 -26.46 -21.30 14.27
C GLY A 900 -27.93 -21.59 14.59
N GLY A 901 -28.25 -21.79 15.86
CA GLY A 901 -29.64 -21.95 16.32
C GLY A 901 -30.46 -20.66 16.46
N VAL A 902 -29.89 -19.47 16.18
CA VAL A 902 -30.58 -18.18 16.28
C VAL A 902 -31.52 -17.98 15.08
N ASN A 903 -32.80 -18.30 15.26
CA ASN A 903 -33.81 -18.23 14.19
C ASN A 903 -35.13 -17.54 14.59
N ASP A 904 -35.23 -17.03 15.82
CA ASP A 904 -36.41 -16.32 16.32
C ASP A 904 -36.04 -15.05 17.11
N ASN A 905 -37.05 -14.21 17.35
CA ASN A 905 -36.90 -12.95 18.07
C ASN A 905 -36.31 -13.09 19.49
N VAL A 906 -36.51 -14.25 20.15
CA VAL A 906 -36.04 -14.51 21.51
C VAL A 906 -34.57 -14.89 21.50
N THR A 907 -34.17 -15.81 20.63
CA THR A 907 -32.77 -16.22 20.42
C THR A 907 -31.91 -15.08 19.90
N LEU A 908 -32.41 -14.27 18.95
CA LEU A 908 -31.68 -13.10 18.46
C LEU A 908 -31.47 -12.06 19.57
N SER A 909 -32.51 -11.78 20.35
CA SER A 909 -32.39 -10.86 21.49
C SER A 909 -31.48 -11.42 22.60
N ALA A 910 -31.49 -12.74 22.84
CA ALA A 910 -30.59 -13.39 23.80
C ALA A 910 -29.12 -13.34 23.35
N TYR A 911 -28.86 -13.51 22.04
CA TYR A 911 -27.55 -13.40 21.44
C TYR A 911 -27.01 -11.97 21.50
N ILE A 912 -27.78 -10.98 21.03
CA ILE A 912 -27.36 -9.56 21.07
C ILE A 912 -27.15 -9.09 22.52
N THR A 913 -27.98 -9.53 23.46
CA THR A 913 -27.80 -9.25 24.89
C THR A 913 -26.53 -9.91 25.46
N ALA A 914 -26.21 -11.14 25.07
CA ALA A 914 -24.95 -11.80 25.46
C ALA A 914 -23.74 -11.08 24.86
N ALA A 915 -23.79 -10.70 23.59
CA ALA A 915 -22.75 -9.94 22.91
C ALA A 915 -22.51 -8.55 23.55
N LEU A 916 -23.57 -7.84 23.96
CA LEU A 916 -23.46 -6.58 24.72
C LEU A 916 -22.79 -6.78 26.08
N LEU A 917 -23.13 -7.86 26.81
CA LEU A 917 -22.55 -8.19 28.12
C LEU A 917 -21.08 -8.66 28.01
N GLU A 918 -20.74 -9.44 26.98
CA GLU A 918 -19.36 -9.80 26.64
C GLU A 918 -18.55 -8.56 26.23
N ALA A 919 -19.16 -7.62 25.53
CA ALA A 919 -18.59 -6.30 25.21
C ALA A 919 -18.58 -5.31 26.40
N GLY A 920 -18.48 -5.81 27.64
CA GLY A 920 -18.25 -5.02 28.85
C GLY A 920 -19.41 -4.12 29.33
N ASN A 921 -20.57 -4.12 28.65
CA ASN A 921 -21.70 -3.29 29.03
C ASN A 921 -22.36 -3.83 30.31
N GLN A 922 -22.63 -2.96 31.28
CA GLN A 922 -23.26 -3.38 32.53
C GLN A 922 -24.74 -3.74 32.32
N SER A 923 -25.27 -4.64 33.15
CA SER A 923 -26.69 -5.01 33.18
C SER A 923 -27.65 -3.87 33.56
N THR A 924 -27.10 -2.71 33.92
CA THR A 924 -27.77 -1.43 34.21
C THR A 924 -27.90 -0.52 32.98
N ASP A 925 -27.24 -0.84 31.86
CA ASP A 925 -27.37 -0.11 30.60
C ASP A 925 -28.83 -0.18 30.09
N PRO A 926 -29.45 0.94 29.66
CA PRO A 926 -30.86 0.98 29.29
C PRO A 926 -31.22 0.12 28.07
N ILE A 927 -30.27 -0.24 27.20
CA ILE A 927 -30.49 -1.18 26.09
C ILE A 927 -30.52 -2.61 26.63
N VAL A 928 -29.53 -2.96 27.46
CA VAL A 928 -29.36 -4.31 28.04
C VAL A 928 -30.50 -4.63 29.02
N ALA A 929 -30.86 -3.69 29.89
CA ALA A 929 -31.88 -3.88 30.93
C ALA A 929 -33.27 -4.18 30.33
N LYS A 930 -33.69 -3.46 29.28
CA LYS A 930 -34.95 -3.72 28.56
C LYS A 930 -34.98 -5.11 27.94
N SER A 931 -33.87 -5.54 27.32
CA SER A 931 -33.84 -6.86 26.69
C SER A 931 -33.80 -7.98 27.72
N LEU A 932 -33.10 -7.82 28.85
CA LEU A 932 -33.18 -8.76 29.97
C LEU A 932 -34.60 -8.87 30.56
N GLU A 933 -35.38 -7.79 30.58
CA GLU A 933 -36.81 -7.83 30.95
C GLU A 933 -37.65 -8.60 29.93
N TYR A 934 -37.47 -8.34 28.64
CA TYR A 934 -38.11 -9.10 27.55
C TYR A 934 -37.82 -10.60 27.65
N LEU A 935 -36.54 -10.98 27.77
CA LEU A 935 -36.10 -12.37 27.83
C LEU A 935 -36.59 -13.10 29.09
N ARG A 936 -36.68 -12.41 30.23
CA ARG A 936 -37.23 -12.97 31.48
C ARG A 936 -38.72 -13.28 31.35
N ASN A 937 -39.47 -12.46 30.64
CA ASN A 937 -40.89 -12.73 30.34
C ASN A 937 -41.05 -13.86 29.29
N ALA A 938 -40.23 -13.83 28.23
CA ALA A 938 -40.28 -14.78 27.12
C ALA A 938 -39.92 -16.23 27.51
N TYR A 939 -39.03 -16.44 28.49
CA TYR A 939 -38.54 -17.77 28.91
C TYR A 939 -39.66 -18.80 29.13
N SER A 940 -40.82 -18.35 29.64
CA SER A 940 -41.98 -19.20 29.94
C SER A 940 -42.61 -19.86 28.70
N GLN A 941 -42.38 -19.32 27.51
CA GLN A 941 -42.92 -19.81 26.24
C GLN A 941 -41.89 -20.63 25.43
N VAL A 942 -40.65 -20.72 25.90
CA VAL A 942 -39.55 -21.37 25.19
C VAL A 942 -39.52 -22.88 25.44
N ASN A 943 -39.68 -23.64 24.35
CA ASN A 943 -39.58 -25.11 24.31
C ASN A 943 -38.32 -25.63 23.58
N SER A 944 -37.57 -24.79 22.88
CA SER A 944 -36.34 -25.19 22.18
C SER A 944 -35.17 -25.37 23.17
N THR A 945 -34.53 -26.55 23.15
CA THR A 945 -33.33 -26.86 23.96
C THR A 945 -32.22 -25.85 23.71
N TYR A 946 -32.00 -25.47 22.44
CA TYR A 946 -31.01 -24.47 22.03
C TYR A 946 -31.25 -23.11 22.70
N ALA A 947 -32.49 -22.61 22.62
CA ALA A 947 -32.83 -21.31 23.19
C ALA A 947 -32.70 -21.31 24.74
N ILE A 948 -32.97 -22.44 25.40
CA ILE A 948 -32.74 -22.57 26.85
C ILE A 948 -31.23 -22.56 27.16
N ALA A 949 -30.39 -23.20 26.33
CA ALA A 949 -28.94 -23.17 26.48
C ALA A 949 -28.38 -21.74 26.34
N LEU A 950 -28.75 -21.03 25.26
CA LEU A 950 -28.33 -19.65 25.03
C LEU A 950 -28.81 -18.71 26.15
N LEU A 951 -30.09 -18.78 26.55
CA LEU A 951 -30.61 -18.01 27.69
C LEU A 951 -29.85 -18.30 28.99
N SER A 952 -29.43 -19.56 29.24
CA SER A 952 -28.65 -19.91 30.42
C SER A 952 -27.27 -19.24 30.42
N TYR A 953 -26.68 -19.00 29.24
CA TYR A 953 -25.46 -18.23 29.10
C TYR A 953 -25.71 -16.73 29.29
N THR A 954 -26.70 -16.14 28.62
CA THR A 954 -27.05 -14.71 28.75
C THR A 954 -27.35 -14.32 30.20
N PHE A 955 -28.15 -15.12 30.94
CA PHE A 955 -28.42 -14.87 32.35
C PHE A 955 -27.23 -15.17 33.28
N THR A 956 -26.29 -16.02 32.88
CA THR A 956 -25.01 -16.20 33.61
C THR A 956 -24.16 -14.95 33.50
N LEU A 957 -23.99 -14.39 32.30
CA LEU A 957 -23.27 -13.14 32.06
C LEU A 957 -23.91 -11.94 32.77
N ALA A 958 -25.25 -11.86 32.76
CA ALA A 958 -26.01 -10.83 33.46
C ALA A 958 -25.99 -10.95 35.00
N GLY A 959 -25.37 -12.01 35.55
CA GLY A 959 -25.25 -12.23 37.00
C GLY A 959 -26.53 -12.71 37.71
N ASP A 960 -27.63 -12.96 37.01
CA ASP A 960 -28.91 -13.41 37.58
C ASP A 960 -28.84 -14.88 38.01
N GLN A 961 -28.42 -15.10 39.26
CA GLN A 961 -28.25 -16.45 39.81
C GLN A 961 -29.57 -17.25 39.92
N VAL A 962 -30.73 -16.58 39.96
CA VAL A 962 -32.05 -17.23 40.08
C VAL A 962 -32.46 -17.81 38.73
N MET A 963 -32.38 -17.00 37.66
CA MET A 963 -32.62 -17.48 36.29
C MET A 963 -31.58 -18.50 35.88
N ARG A 964 -30.29 -18.26 36.16
CA ARG A 964 -29.19 -19.20 35.89
C ARG A 964 -29.43 -20.57 36.51
N GLY A 965 -29.71 -20.63 37.82
CA GLY A 965 -29.97 -21.89 38.53
C GLY A 965 -31.18 -22.64 37.97
N THR A 966 -32.26 -21.92 37.65
CA THR A 966 -33.47 -22.49 37.06
C THR A 966 -33.19 -23.10 35.67
N LEU A 967 -32.56 -22.35 34.78
CA LEU A 967 -32.28 -22.78 33.40
C LEU A 967 -31.29 -23.95 33.35
N LEU A 968 -30.19 -23.89 34.10
CA LEU A 968 -29.22 -25.01 34.19
C LEU A 968 -29.85 -26.28 34.76
N SER A 969 -30.80 -26.16 35.70
CA SER A 969 -31.53 -27.33 36.23
C SER A 969 -32.43 -27.99 35.17
N ARG A 970 -33.11 -27.20 34.33
CA ARG A 970 -33.92 -27.68 33.19
C ARG A 970 -33.05 -28.32 32.11
N LEU A 971 -31.88 -27.74 31.83
CA LEU A 971 -30.91 -28.32 30.88
C LEU A 971 -30.36 -29.67 31.35
N ASN A 972 -30.02 -29.82 32.64
CA ASN A 972 -29.55 -31.11 33.17
C ASN A 972 -30.61 -32.23 33.07
N GLN A 973 -31.91 -31.89 33.07
CA GLN A 973 -33.00 -32.85 32.83
C GLN A 973 -33.13 -33.27 31.35
N LEU A 974 -32.62 -32.47 30.42
CA LEU A 974 -32.62 -32.71 28.97
C LEU A 974 -31.28 -33.27 28.45
N ALA A 975 -30.32 -33.55 29.34
CA ALA A 975 -28.98 -33.97 28.97
C ALA A 975 -28.94 -35.44 28.53
N ILE A 976 -28.38 -35.70 27.35
CA ILE A 976 -28.09 -37.04 26.84
C ILE A 976 -26.75 -37.47 27.41
N VAL A 977 -26.69 -38.65 28.05
CA VAL A 977 -25.47 -39.20 28.66
C VAL A 977 -25.17 -40.56 28.04
N THR A 978 -23.96 -40.68 27.50
CA THR A 978 -23.46 -41.82 26.72
C THR A 978 -22.08 -42.24 27.24
N VAL A 979 -21.53 -43.35 26.73
CA VAL A 979 -20.12 -43.73 26.99
C VAL A 979 -19.18 -42.64 26.46
N ASP A 980 -19.55 -42.05 25.34
CA ASP A 980 -18.88 -40.96 24.64
C ASP A 980 -18.98 -39.58 25.32
N GLY A 981 -19.76 -39.47 26.42
CA GLY A 981 -19.89 -38.26 27.22
C GLY A 981 -21.31 -37.69 27.27
N ARG A 982 -21.41 -36.40 27.58
CA ARG A 982 -22.66 -35.66 27.80
C ARG A 982 -22.87 -34.59 26.74
N HIS A 983 -24.03 -34.59 26.10
CA HIS A 983 -24.42 -33.60 25.09
C HIS A 983 -25.94 -33.31 25.15
N TRP A 984 -26.37 -32.36 24.32
CA TRP A 984 -27.77 -32.02 24.09
C TRP A 984 -28.08 -32.10 22.59
N SER A 985 -29.34 -32.33 22.23
CA SER A 985 -29.74 -32.43 20.82
C SER A 985 -31.04 -31.67 20.52
N SER A 986 -31.16 -31.20 19.27
CA SER A 986 -32.39 -30.66 18.69
C SER A 986 -33.50 -31.71 18.47
N GLY A 987 -33.17 -33.00 18.46
CA GLY A 987 -34.11 -34.11 18.25
C GLY A 987 -34.45 -34.43 16.80
N SER A 988 -33.74 -33.85 15.82
CA SER A 988 -33.86 -34.23 14.40
C SER A 988 -33.19 -35.58 14.12
N GLN A 989 -33.97 -36.58 13.69
CA GLN A 989 -33.44 -37.92 13.35
C GLN A 989 -32.72 -37.92 11.98
N GLY A 990 -31.46 -37.50 11.98
CA GLY A 990 -30.50 -37.72 10.89
C GLY A 990 -29.44 -38.76 11.27
N MET A 991 -28.84 -39.43 10.29
CA MET A 991 -27.78 -40.42 10.51
C MET A 991 -26.38 -39.76 10.47
N GLY A 992 -26.15 -38.80 11.34
CA GLY A 992 -24.93 -38.00 11.45
C GLY A 992 -25.00 -37.01 12.61
N THR A 993 -23.88 -36.41 13.00
CA THR A 993 -23.83 -35.41 14.08
C THR A 993 -24.19 -34.02 13.55
N ASN A 994 -25.03 -33.31 14.31
CA ASN A 994 -25.63 -32.04 13.88
C ASN A 994 -24.82 -30.85 14.47
N PRO A 995 -24.41 -29.84 13.69
CA PRO A 995 -23.70 -28.66 14.20
C PRO A 995 -24.42 -27.96 15.36
N LEU A 996 -25.75 -27.91 15.32
CA LEU A 996 -26.58 -27.31 16.38
C LEU A 996 -26.41 -28.01 17.74
N ASP A 997 -26.16 -29.33 17.72
CA ASP A 997 -25.97 -30.15 18.92
C ASP A 997 -24.60 -29.89 19.55
N VAL A 998 -23.58 -29.56 18.74
CA VAL A 998 -22.26 -29.07 19.20
C VAL A 998 -22.39 -27.67 19.78
N GLU A 999 -23.01 -26.73 19.05
CA GLU A 999 -23.18 -25.33 19.46
C GLU A 999 -23.93 -25.20 20.81
N MET A 1000 -25.08 -25.88 20.96
CA MET A 1000 -25.85 -25.82 22.22
C MET A 1000 -25.09 -26.46 23.38
N THR A 1001 -24.34 -27.53 23.13
CA THR A 1001 -23.52 -28.22 24.14
C THR A 1001 -22.35 -27.33 24.60
N ALA A 1002 -21.75 -26.55 23.69
CA ALA A 1002 -20.74 -25.55 24.02
C ALA A 1002 -21.31 -24.37 24.83
N TYR A 1003 -22.51 -23.88 24.51
CA TYR A 1003 -23.19 -22.85 25.32
C TYR A 1003 -23.50 -23.32 26.75
N VAL A 1004 -23.91 -24.58 26.95
CA VAL A 1004 -24.10 -25.13 28.32
C VAL A 1004 -22.78 -25.19 29.08
N LEU A 1005 -21.68 -25.57 28.42
CA LEU A 1005 -20.34 -25.57 29.03
C LEU A 1005 -19.92 -24.15 29.44
N LEU A 1006 -20.15 -23.15 28.59
CA LEU A 1006 -19.89 -21.73 28.90
C LEU A 1006 -20.76 -21.22 30.08
N ALA A 1007 -22.05 -21.56 30.13
CA ALA A 1007 -22.95 -21.16 31.22
C ALA A 1007 -22.57 -21.77 32.58
N VAL A 1008 -21.99 -22.98 32.59
CA VAL A 1008 -21.41 -23.58 33.80
C VAL A 1008 -20.11 -22.86 34.21
N LEU A 1009 -19.19 -22.64 33.27
CA LEU A 1009 -17.83 -22.14 33.56
C LEU A 1009 -17.69 -20.62 33.75
N SER A 1010 -18.59 -19.80 33.20
CA SER A 1010 -18.45 -18.34 33.20
C SER A 1010 -19.09 -17.62 34.40
N GLY A 1011 -19.77 -18.34 35.30
CA GLY A 1011 -20.34 -17.80 36.53
C GLY A 1011 -19.77 -18.47 37.79
N PRO A 1012 -20.14 -18.02 39.00
CA PRO A 1012 -19.65 -18.59 40.25
C PRO A 1012 -19.97 -20.10 40.37
N PRO A 1013 -19.11 -20.90 41.03
CA PRO A 1013 -19.24 -22.35 41.06
C PRO A 1013 -20.53 -22.80 41.78
N LEU A 1014 -21.21 -23.78 41.18
CA LEU A 1014 -22.45 -24.37 41.70
C LEU A 1014 -22.20 -25.81 42.14
N ALA A 1015 -22.64 -26.17 43.36
CA ALA A 1015 -22.32 -27.46 43.97
C ALA A 1015 -22.78 -28.70 43.17
N SER A 1016 -23.79 -28.56 42.30
CA SER A 1016 -24.32 -29.64 41.44
C SER A 1016 -23.62 -29.75 40.07
N PHE A 1017 -22.70 -28.83 39.74
CA PHE A 1017 -22.08 -28.68 38.42
C PHE A 1017 -20.56 -28.54 38.58
N ASP A 1018 -19.90 -29.64 38.92
CA ASP A 1018 -18.48 -29.69 39.23
C ASP A 1018 -17.59 -29.83 37.98
N LEU A 1019 -16.27 -29.95 38.19
CA LEU A 1019 -15.31 -30.21 37.11
C LEU A 1019 -15.51 -31.59 36.46
N GLY A 1020 -16.09 -32.57 37.16
CA GLY A 1020 -16.50 -33.86 36.58
C GLY A 1020 -17.66 -33.72 35.59
N TYR A 1021 -18.68 -32.92 35.94
CA TYR A 1021 -19.77 -32.57 35.04
C TYR A 1021 -19.23 -31.93 33.74
N SER A 1022 -18.37 -30.93 33.88
CA SER A 1022 -17.76 -30.23 32.73
C SER A 1022 -16.86 -31.16 31.90
N ALA A 1023 -16.06 -32.03 32.53
CA ALA A 1023 -15.24 -33.02 31.84
C ALA A 1023 -16.07 -33.99 30.97
N SER A 1024 -17.26 -34.38 31.43
CA SER A 1024 -18.15 -35.26 30.66
C SER A 1024 -18.66 -34.62 29.36
N ILE A 1025 -18.76 -33.29 29.32
CA ILE A 1025 -19.14 -32.53 28.12
C ILE A 1025 -17.95 -32.40 27.16
N VAL A 1026 -16.79 -32.06 27.72
CA VAL A 1026 -15.53 -31.85 26.98
C VAL A 1026 -15.06 -33.12 26.28
N HIS A 1027 -15.26 -34.29 26.88
CA HIS A 1027 -14.95 -35.58 26.24
C HIS A 1027 -15.72 -35.77 24.92
N TRP A 1028 -17.02 -35.48 24.92
CA TRP A 1028 -17.85 -35.58 23.72
C TRP A 1028 -17.48 -34.53 22.67
N LEU A 1029 -17.25 -33.28 23.08
CA LEU A 1029 -16.79 -32.22 22.16
C LEU A 1029 -15.44 -32.57 21.49
N GLY A 1030 -14.49 -33.17 22.21
CA GLY A 1030 -13.22 -33.61 21.62
C GLY A 1030 -13.38 -34.67 20.54
N GLN A 1031 -14.38 -35.55 20.64
CA GLN A 1031 -14.68 -36.52 19.58
C GLN A 1031 -15.21 -35.86 18.30
N GLN A 1032 -15.89 -34.70 18.39
CA GLN A 1032 -16.49 -34.01 17.24
C GLN A 1032 -15.51 -33.14 16.42
N GLN A 1033 -14.25 -33.00 16.85
CA GLN A 1033 -13.27 -32.20 16.11
C GLN A 1033 -12.84 -32.84 14.78
N ASN A 1034 -12.69 -32.02 13.73
CA ASN A 1034 -12.19 -32.45 12.42
C ASN A 1034 -10.66 -32.63 12.39
N SER A 1035 -10.08 -32.92 11.21
CA SER A 1035 -8.62 -33.14 11.04
C SER A 1035 -7.74 -31.93 11.39
N TYR A 1036 -8.33 -30.73 11.41
CA TYR A 1036 -7.64 -29.45 11.57
C TYR A 1036 -7.87 -28.83 12.96
N GLY A 1037 -8.87 -29.31 13.72
CA GLY A 1037 -9.17 -28.87 15.09
C GLY A 1037 -10.45 -28.04 15.24
N GLY A 1038 -11.08 -27.66 14.13
CA GLY A 1038 -12.44 -27.10 14.10
C GLY A 1038 -13.53 -28.18 14.17
N PHE A 1039 -14.78 -27.79 13.94
CA PHE A 1039 -15.97 -28.66 14.02
C PHE A 1039 -16.63 -28.79 12.64
N ILE A 1040 -17.97 -28.80 12.54
CA ILE A 1040 -18.71 -29.13 11.30
C ILE A 1040 -19.22 -27.85 10.61
N SER A 1041 -19.73 -26.89 11.38
CA SER A 1041 -20.04 -25.54 10.91
C SER A 1041 -18.94 -24.57 11.37
N THR A 1042 -19.21 -23.27 11.28
CA THR A 1042 -18.32 -22.22 11.76
C THR A 1042 -18.80 -21.59 13.08
N GLN A 1043 -20.10 -21.49 13.33
CA GLN A 1043 -20.62 -21.02 14.63
C GLN A 1043 -20.38 -22.04 15.76
N ASP A 1044 -20.62 -23.33 15.51
CA ASP A 1044 -20.28 -24.40 16.45
C ASP A 1044 -18.78 -24.41 16.75
N THR A 1045 -17.93 -24.20 15.72
CA THR A 1045 -16.48 -24.04 15.87
C THR A 1045 -16.11 -22.85 16.76
N VAL A 1046 -16.64 -21.65 16.50
CA VAL A 1046 -16.33 -20.44 17.28
C VAL A 1046 -16.76 -20.61 18.75
N VAL A 1047 -17.99 -21.07 19.01
CA VAL A 1047 -18.51 -21.23 20.38
C VAL A 1047 -17.84 -22.41 21.10
N ALA A 1048 -17.54 -23.52 20.42
CA ALA A 1048 -16.82 -24.65 21.00
C ALA A 1048 -15.35 -24.29 21.32
N LEU A 1049 -14.65 -23.56 20.46
CA LEU A 1049 -13.30 -23.06 20.77
C LEU A 1049 -13.34 -22.08 21.95
N GLN A 1050 -14.31 -21.17 22.03
CA GLN A 1050 -14.52 -20.30 23.20
C GLN A 1050 -14.72 -21.14 24.49
N ALA A 1051 -15.55 -22.19 24.43
CA ALA A 1051 -15.85 -23.06 25.56
C ALA A 1051 -14.67 -23.94 25.99
N LEU A 1052 -13.94 -24.52 25.03
CA LEU A 1052 -12.80 -25.40 25.28
C LEU A 1052 -11.56 -24.61 25.72
N ALA A 1053 -11.33 -23.40 25.22
CA ALA A 1053 -10.34 -22.46 25.74
C ALA A 1053 -10.62 -22.13 27.22
N LYS A 1054 -11.89 -21.81 27.55
CA LYS A 1054 -12.33 -21.52 28.92
C LYS A 1054 -12.19 -22.73 29.85
N TYR A 1055 -12.54 -23.94 29.40
CA TYR A 1055 -12.33 -25.16 30.19
C TYR A 1055 -10.85 -25.46 30.42
N SER A 1056 -10.02 -25.34 29.37
CA SER A 1056 -8.62 -25.72 29.41
C SER A 1056 -7.79 -24.74 30.25
N SER A 1057 -8.13 -23.45 30.26
CA SER A 1057 -7.54 -22.46 31.19
C SER A 1057 -7.87 -22.73 32.67
N ILE A 1058 -9.03 -23.35 32.97
CA ILE A 1058 -9.44 -23.72 34.34
C ILE A 1058 -8.83 -25.08 34.78
N THR A 1059 -8.57 -25.99 33.84
CA THR A 1059 -8.12 -27.37 34.13
C THR A 1059 -6.63 -27.63 33.84
N TYR A 1060 -5.91 -26.61 33.39
CA TYR A 1060 -4.48 -26.67 33.15
C TYR A 1060 -3.69 -27.09 34.40
N SER A 1061 -2.73 -28.01 34.20
CA SER A 1061 -1.77 -28.45 35.21
C SER A 1061 -0.38 -28.55 34.58
N PRO A 1062 0.66 -27.96 35.20
CA PRO A 1062 2.04 -28.07 34.73
C PRO A 1062 2.70 -29.41 35.12
N THR A 1063 1.97 -30.34 35.75
CA THR A 1063 2.49 -31.62 36.22
C THR A 1063 1.82 -32.81 35.52
N GLY A 1064 2.61 -33.52 34.73
CA GLY A 1064 2.20 -34.71 34.00
C GLY A 1064 3.28 -35.19 33.04
N THR A 1065 3.28 -36.49 32.76
CA THR A 1065 4.04 -37.10 31.67
C THR A 1065 3.32 -38.38 31.26
N ILE A 1066 3.13 -38.58 29.97
CA ILE A 1066 2.30 -39.63 29.40
C ILE A 1066 3.04 -40.25 28.23
N THR A 1067 3.11 -41.58 28.20
CA THR A 1067 3.61 -42.32 27.05
C THR A 1067 2.43 -42.93 26.31
N VAL A 1068 2.30 -42.61 25.03
CA VAL A 1068 1.30 -43.19 24.13
C VAL A 1068 1.99 -44.20 23.23
N THR A 1069 1.45 -45.41 23.17
CA THR A 1069 1.97 -46.51 22.34
C THR A 1069 0.88 -46.98 21.39
N VAL A 1070 1.19 -46.99 20.10
CA VAL A 1070 0.27 -47.39 19.01
C VAL A 1070 0.73 -48.73 18.47
N MET A 1071 -0.11 -49.75 18.57
CA MET A 1071 0.19 -51.13 18.19
C MET A 1071 -0.71 -51.56 17.02
N SER A 1072 -0.13 -52.19 16.01
CA SER A 1072 -0.90 -52.86 14.94
C SER A 1072 -1.22 -54.29 15.35
N THR A 1073 -2.42 -54.76 15.01
CA THR A 1073 -2.92 -56.10 15.35
C THR A 1073 -2.83 -57.10 14.18
N HIS A 1074 -1.98 -56.82 13.18
CA HIS A 1074 -1.91 -57.53 11.88
C HIS A 1074 -1.27 -58.95 11.90
N SER A 1075 -1.35 -59.69 13.02
CA SER A 1075 -1.26 -61.17 13.09
C SER A 1075 -1.34 -61.71 14.52
N LEU A 1076 -1.91 -62.92 14.66
CA LEU A 1076 -2.21 -63.62 15.94
C LEU A 1076 -0.99 -64.04 16.80
N LYS A 1077 0.23 -63.52 16.58
CA LYS A 1077 1.44 -63.90 17.34
C LYS A 1077 2.38 -62.78 17.78
N THR A 1078 2.28 -61.56 17.24
CA THR A 1078 3.11 -60.41 17.65
C THR A 1078 2.36 -59.11 17.49
N GLN A 1079 2.10 -58.41 18.61
CA GLN A 1079 1.71 -57.00 18.58
C GLN A 1079 2.95 -56.19 18.17
N LEU A 1080 2.90 -55.52 17.02
CA LEU A 1080 3.99 -54.67 16.56
C LEU A 1080 3.72 -53.22 16.98
N THR A 1081 4.63 -52.63 17.75
CA THR A 1081 4.60 -51.19 18.04
C THR A 1081 4.90 -50.43 16.77
N VAL A 1082 3.95 -49.63 16.29
CA VAL A 1082 4.05 -48.82 15.08
C VAL A 1082 4.65 -47.45 15.39
N ALA A 1083 4.24 -46.86 16.50
CA ALA A 1083 4.75 -45.59 16.99
C ALA A 1083 4.68 -45.53 18.52
N GLN A 1084 5.61 -44.78 19.11
CA GLN A 1084 5.61 -44.44 20.53
C GLN A 1084 5.88 -42.94 20.65
N PHE A 1085 5.06 -42.27 21.44
CA PHE A 1085 5.10 -40.83 21.68
C PHE A 1085 5.21 -40.56 23.17
N THR A 1086 5.94 -39.53 23.56
CA THR A 1086 6.08 -39.11 24.95
C THR A 1086 5.69 -37.65 25.07
N VAL A 1087 4.64 -37.39 25.84
CA VAL A 1087 4.08 -36.08 26.09
C VAL A 1087 4.48 -35.64 27.49
N ASN A 1088 5.07 -34.46 27.58
CA ASN A 1088 5.48 -33.76 28.79
C ASN A 1088 5.19 -32.26 28.63
N GLN A 1089 5.52 -31.45 29.65
CA GLN A 1089 5.22 -30.02 29.65
C GLN A 1089 5.87 -29.22 28.49
N SER A 1090 7.09 -29.58 28.07
CA SER A 1090 7.83 -28.87 27.02
C SER A 1090 7.39 -29.19 25.59
N ASN A 1091 6.71 -30.32 25.37
CA ASN A 1091 6.20 -30.76 24.07
C ASN A 1091 4.68 -30.99 24.08
N ARG A 1092 3.97 -30.35 25.02
CA ARG A 1092 2.50 -30.45 25.20
C ARG A 1092 1.72 -29.96 23.98
N LEU A 1093 2.12 -28.81 23.44
CA LEU A 1093 1.59 -28.23 22.20
C LEU A 1093 2.27 -28.77 20.93
N LEU A 1094 3.39 -29.49 21.07
CA LEU A 1094 4.08 -30.06 19.92
C LEU A 1094 3.27 -31.23 19.38
N TYR A 1095 2.77 -31.07 18.16
CA TYR A 1095 2.19 -32.14 17.38
C TYR A 1095 3.22 -33.21 17.07
N GLN A 1096 2.92 -34.45 17.45
CA GLN A 1096 3.76 -35.60 17.15
C GLN A 1096 3.02 -36.50 16.17
N GLN A 1097 3.60 -36.70 14.99
CA GLN A 1097 2.99 -37.45 13.88
C GLN A 1097 3.89 -38.59 13.41
N ALA A 1098 3.27 -39.74 13.16
CA ALA A 1098 3.90 -40.83 12.43
C ALA A 1098 3.03 -41.21 11.22
N LYS A 1099 3.66 -41.38 10.05
CA LYS A 1099 3.01 -41.97 8.87
C LYS A 1099 2.82 -43.46 9.10
N LEU A 1100 1.60 -43.97 8.87
CA LEU A 1100 1.30 -45.39 8.97
C LEU A 1100 1.77 -46.11 7.70
N GLN A 1101 2.46 -47.23 7.87
CA GLN A 1101 2.97 -48.06 6.75
C GLN A 1101 1.85 -48.78 5.97
N GLN A 1102 0.68 -48.93 6.59
CA GLN A 1102 -0.51 -49.53 6.02
C GLN A 1102 -1.70 -48.61 6.33
N VAL A 1103 -2.51 -48.29 5.32
CA VAL A 1103 -3.56 -47.27 5.43
C VAL A 1103 -4.82 -47.80 6.14
N SER A 1104 -5.23 -49.02 5.81
CA SER A 1104 -6.35 -49.72 6.43
C SER A 1104 -5.89 -50.74 7.48
N GLY A 1105 -6.63 -50.88 8.59
CA GLY A 1105 -6.29 -51.83 9.64
C GLY A 1105 -6.88 -51.52 11.01
N VAL A 1106 -6.66 -52.43 11.97
CA VAL A 1106 -7.10 -52.29 13.37
C VAL A 1106 -5.90 -51.97 14.26
N TYR A 1107 -5.95 -50.78 14.86
CA TYR A 1107 -4.91 -50.22 15.70
C TYR A 1107 -5.36 -50.16 17.16
N LYS A 1108 -4.46 -50.55 18.07
CA LYS A 1108 -4.67 -50.42 19.52
C LYS A 1108 -3.79 -49.32 20.08
N VAL A 1109 -4.40 -48.35 20.74
CA VAL A 1109 -3.71 -47.25 21.44
C VAL A 1109 -3.67 -47.55 22.93
N ARG A 1110 -2.51 -47.35 23.55
CA ARG A 1110 -2.32 -47.43 25.01
C ARG A 1110 -1.65 -46.14 25.50
N ALA A 1111 -2.35 -45.39 26.34
CA ALA A 1111 -1.81 -44.24 27.06
C ALA A 1111 -1.49 -44.63 28.50
N SER A 1112 -0.29 -44.32 28.99
CA SER A 1112 0.17 -44.67 30.34
C SER A 1112 0.93 -43.51 30.97
N GLY A 1113 0.55 -43.09 32.18
CA GLY A 1113 1.19 -41.99 32.90
C GLY A 1113 0.21 -41.13 33.70
N GLN A 1114 0.45 -39.82 33.73
CA GLN A 1114 -0.40 -38.84 34.40
C GLN A 1114 -0.64 -37.61 33.52
N GLY A 1115 -1.92 -37.23 33.38
CA GLY A 1115 -2.40 -36.13 32.54
C GLY A 1115 -3.34 -36.64 31.43
N CYS A 1116 -3.65 -35.80 30.44
CA CYS A 1116 -4.47 -36.18 29.29
C CYS A 1116 -3.69 -36.07 27.97
N VAL A 1117 -4.08 -36.88 26.98
CA VAL A 1117 -3.62 -36.79 25.58
C VAL A 1117 -4.81 -36.80 24.62
N PHE A 1118 -4.66 -36.09 23.51
CA PHE A 1118 -5.55 -36.20 22.36
C PHE A 1118 -4.85 -37.01 21.26
N VAL A 1119 -5.51 -38.07 20.81
CA VAL A 1119 -5.02 -38.99 19.77
C VAL A 1119 -5.98 -38.92 18.59
N GLN A 1120 -5.48 -38.66 17.38
CA GLN A 1120 -6.33 -38.61 16.18
C GLN A 1120 -5.66 -39.32 15.01
N PHE A 1121 -6.33 -40.31 14.43
CA PHE A 1121 -5.93 -40.90 13.16
C PHE A 1121 -6.54 -40.09 12.02
N THR A 1122 -5.73 -39.74 11.02
CA THR A 1122 -6.16 -38.96 9.85
C THR A 1122 -5.77 -39.72 8.58
N MET A 1123 -6.70 -39.84 7.63
CA MET A 1123 -6.52 -40.58 6.38
C MET A 1123 -6.93 -39.72 5.17
N TYR A 1124 -6.03 -39.58 4.20
CA TYR A 1124 -6.24 -38.87 2.95
C TYR A 1124 -6.22 -39.85 1.77
N TYR A 1125 -7.10 -39.67 0.79
CA TYR A 1125 -7.18 -40.50 -0.41
C TYR A 1125 -7.91 -39.71 -1.51
N ASN A 1126 -7.64 -39.98 -2.79
CA ASN A 1126 -8.43 -39.42 -3.89
C ASN A 1126 -9.48 -40.43 -4.34
N ILE A 1127 -10.66 -39.94 -4.71
CA ILE A 1127 -11.72 -40.71 -5.38
C ILE A 1127 -12.01 -40.11 -6.76
N PRO A 1128 -12.49 -40.89 -7.74
CA PRO A 1128 -13.20 -40.33 -8.89
C PRO A 1128 -14.35 -39.42 -8.42
N PRO A 1129 -14.68 -38.33 -9.14
CA PRO A 1129 -15.73 -37.41 -8.71
C PRO A 1129 -17.07 -38.16 -8.54
N PRO A 1130 -17.73 -38.07 -7.37
CA PRO A 1130 -18.96 -38.79 -7.10
C PRO A 1130 -20.17 -38.11 -7.77
N ASN A 1131 -21.14 -38.92 -8.20
CA ASN A 1131 -22.40 -38.45 -8.80
C ASN A 1131 -23.41 -37.94 -7.75
N ASP A 1132 -22.97 -37.16 -6.76
CA ASP A 1132 -23.85 -36.65 -5.70
C ASP A 1132 -24.52 -35.33 -6.11
N PHE A 1133 -25.69 -35.45 -6.74
CA PHE A 1133 -26.55 -34.34 -7.14
C PHE A 1133 -27.69 -34.09 -6.12
N SER A 1134 -27.48 -34.42 -4.84
CA SER A 1134 -28.54 -34.40 -3.81
C SER A 1134 -29.16 -33.02 -3.55
N SER A 1135 -28.38 -31.94 -3.69
CA SER A 1135 -28.84 -30.55 -3.47
C SER A 1135 -28.79 -29.66 -4.70
N PHE A 1136 -27.90 -29.94 -5.67
CA PHE A 1136 -27.73 -29.17 -6.90
C PHE A 1136 -27.68 -30.10 -8.11
N ASP A 1137 -28.32 -29.67 -9.19
CA ASP A 1137 -28.20 -30.27 -10.53
C ASP A 1137 -27.28 -29.38 -11.37
N ILE A 1138 -26.29 -30.00 -12.05
CA ILE A 1138 -25.15 -29.32 -12.67
C ILE A 1138 -24.95 -29.88 -14.08
N SER A 1139 -24.85 -29.00 -15.07
CA SER A 1139 -24.50 -29.37 -16.44
C SER A 1139 -23.47 -28.39 -17.01
N THR A 1140 -22.57 -28.91 -17.85
CA THR A 1140 -21.46 -28.16 -18.44
C THR A 1140 -21.51 -28.28 -19.97
N SER A 1141 -21.05 -27.26 -20.68
CA SER A 1141 -20.92 -27.27 -22.14
C SER A 1141 -19.80 -26.34 -22.61
N GLU A 1142 -18.94 -26.84 -23.47
CA GLU A 1142 -17.70 -26.21 -23.91
C GLU A 1142 -17.69 -25.84 -25.39
N VAL A 1143 -17.11 -24.67 -25.73
CA VAL A 1143 -16.96 -24.14 -27.08
C VAL A 1143 -15.55 -23.61 -27.27
N GLY A 1144 -14.76 -24.23 -28.15
CA GLY A 1144 -13.37 -23.81 -28.42
C GLY A 1144 -13.28 -22.84 -29.60
N ASN A 1145 -12.57 -21.72 -29.43
CA ASN A 1145 -12.14 -20.87 -30.53
C ASN A 1145 -10.66 -21.08 -30.83
N CYS A 1146 -10.38 -21.71 -31.98
CA CYS A 1146 -9.03 -21.93 -32.50
C CYS A 1146 -8.67 -20.94 -33.63
N SER A 1147 -9.42 -19.84 -33.78
CA SER A 1147 -9.19 -18.80 -34.80
C SER A 1147 -8.26 -17.69 -34.34
N ASP A 1148 -8.14 -17.52 -33.01
CA ASP A 1148 -7.32 -16.51 -32.36
C ASP A 1148 -5.84 -16.99 -32.29
N PRO A 1149 -4.85 -16.08 -32.21
CA PRO A 1149 -3.43 -16.46 -32.14
C PRO A 1149 -3.08 -17.24 -30.85
N ILE A 1150 -3.87 -17.09 -29.79
CA ILE A 1150 -3.85 -17.92 -28.59
C ILE A 1150 -5.19 -18.68 -28.53
N PRO A 1151 -5.20 -20.02 -28.55
CA PRO A 1151 -6.45 -20.78 -28.47
C PRO A 1151 -7.21 -20.51 -27.17
N SER A 1152 -8.52 -20.27 -27.29
CA SER A 1152 -9.40 -20.01 -26.14
C SER A 1152 -10.54 -21.04 -26.07
N LEU A 1153 -11.01 -21.30 -24.85
CA LEU A 1153 -12.11 -22.21 -24.54
C LEU A 1153 -13.15 -21.48 -23.68
N GLU A 1154 -14.37 -21.41 -24.18
CA GLU A 1154 -15.54 -20.89 -23.48
C GLU A 1154 -16.27 -22.06 -22.81
N ILE A 1155 -16.33 -22.04 -21.47
CA ILE A 1155 -16.96 -23.07 -20.65
C ILE A 1155 -18.21 -22.46 -20.01
N SER A 1156 -19.40 -22.91 -20.42
CA SER A 1156 -20.67 -22.58 -19.77
C SER A 1156 -21.07 -23.66 -18.78
N VAL A 1157 -21.49 -23.25 -17.57
CA VAL A 1157 -22.00 -24.14 -16.52
C VAL A 1157 -23.37 -23.68 -16.09
N THR A 1158 -24.37 -24.55 -16.28
CA THR A 1158 -25.75 -24.34 -15.84
C THR A 1158 -25.99 -25.08 -14.52
N VAL A 1159 -26.42 -24.33 -13.51
CA VAL A 1159 -26.68 -24.84 -12.14
C VAL A 1159 -28.16 -24.63 -11.79
N THR A 1160 -28.76 -25.63 -11.14
CA THR A 1160 -30.14 -25.58 -10.62
C THR A 1160 -30.17 -26.07 -9.18
N TYR A 1161 -30.70 -25.27 -8.24
CA TYR A 1161 -30.82 -25.69 -6.84
C TYR A 1161 -32.12 -26.48 -6.60
N ASN A 1162 -32.00 -27.63 -5.90
CA ASN A 1162 -33.08 -28.57 -5.62
C ASN A 1162 -33.27 -28.89 -4.12
N GLY A 1163 -32.39 -28.40 -3.24
CA GLY A 1163 -32.37 -28.70 -1.79
C GLY A 1163 -33.62 -28.29 -1.00
N ALA A 1164 -33.63 -28.50 0.32
CA ALA A 1164 -34.84 -28.40 1.15
C ALA A 1164 -35.45 -26.99 1.23
N ASN A 1165 -34.62 -25.95 1.21
CA ASN A 1165 -35.04 -24.55 1.37
C ASN A 1165 -35.63 -23.96 0.07
N LYS A 1166 -36.30 -22.80 0.16
CA LYS A 1166 -36.83 -22.08 -1.03
C LYS A 1166 -35.74 -21.42 -1.88
N VAL A 1167 -34.63 -21.07 -1.24
CA VAL A 1167 -33.38 -20.55 -1.81
C VAL A 1167 -32.25 -21.29 -1.08
N SER A 1168 -31.10 -21.50 -1.73
CA SER A 1168 -29.89 -21.95 -1.04
C SER A 1168 -29.34 -20.85 -0.12
N THR A 1169 -28.25 -21.11 0.60
CA THR A 1169 -27.38 -20.03 1.10
C THR A 1169 -26.41 -19.61 -0.03
N MET A 1170 -25.26 -19.00 0.31
CA MET A 1170 -24.22 -18.68 -0.66
C MET A 1170 -23.80 -19.95 -1.42
N VAL A 1171 -23.91 -19.93 -2.75
CA VAL A 1171 -23.43 -21.03 -3.59
C VAL A 1171 -22.03 -20.70 -4.06
N VAL A 1172 -21.11 -21.64 -3.92
CA VAL A 1172 -19.79 -21.56 -4.53
C VAL A 1172 -19.67 -22.56 -5.67
N ILE A 1173 -19.15 -22.07 -6.79
CA ILE A 1173 -18.72 -22.90 -7.91
C ILE A 1173 -17.19 -22.88 -7.95
N GLU A 1174 -16.59 -24.02 -7.62
CA GLU A 1174 -15.15 -24.23 -7.66
C GLU A 1174 -14.79 -24.85 -9.02
N PHE A 1175 -14.14 -24.07 -9.87
CA PHE A 1175 -13.59 -24.52 -11.14
C PHE A 1175 -12.11 -24.86 -10.96
N LYS A 1176 -11.76 -26.14 -10.99
CA LYS A 1176 -10.36 -26.50 -11.25
C LYS A 1176 -10.05 -26.19 -12.73
N LEU A 1177 -8.95 -25.50 -13.00
CA LEU A 1177 -8.47 -25.25 -14.36
C LEU A 1177 -7.85 -26.51 -14.98
N LEU A 1178 -7.78 -26.53 -16.31
CA LEU A 1178 -6.98 -27.52 -17.06
C LEU A 1178 -5.50 -27.10 -17.02
N SER A 1179 -4.59 -28.05 -16.83
CA SER A 1179 -3.16 -27.74 -16.74
C SER A 1179 -2.65 -27.08 -18.02
N GLY A 1180 -2.00 -25.92 -17.87
CA GLY A 1180 -1.54 -25.08 -18.98
C GLY A 1180 -2.54 -24.04 -19.48
N PHE A 1181 -3.70 -23.89 -18.85
CA PHE A 1181 -4.68 -22.83 -19.14
C PHE A 1181 -4.77 -21.79 -18.01
N SER A 1182 -5.11 -20.55 -18.36
CA SER A 1182 -5.41 -19.47 -17.41
C SER A 1182 -6.74 -18.79 -17.69
N LEU A 1183 -7.34 -18.19 -16.65
CA LEU A 1183 -8.59 -17.44 -16.74
C LEU A 1183 -8.39 -16.08 -17.39
N VAL A 1184 -9.14 -15.82 -18.47
CA VAL A 1184 -9.23 -14.51 -19.13
C VAL A 1184 -10.40 -13.69 -18.57
N LYS A 1185 -11.60 -14.31 -18.48
CA LYS A 1185 -12.82 -13.58 -18.07
C LYS A 1185 -13.90 -14.51 -17.53
N VAL A 1186 -14.71 -13.99 -16.60
CA VAL A 1186 -16.02 -14.56 -16.22
C VAL A 1186 -17.14 -13.64 -16.73
N ASN A 1187 -18.18 -14.21 -17.33
CA ASN A 1187 -19.42 -13.55 -17.74
C ASN A 1187 -20.61 -14.14 -16.97
N GLY A 1188 -21.33 -13.29 -16.23
CA GLY A 1188 -22.54 -13.65 -15.49
C GLY A 1188 -22.80 -12.68 -14.32
N THR A 1189 -23.99 -12.75 -13.71
CA THR A 1189 -24.25 -12.07 -12.43
C THR A 1189 -23.62 -12.87 -11.29
N VAL A 1190 -22.35 -12.55 -11.01
CA VAL A 1190 -21.54 -13.11 -9.92
C VAL A 1190 -21.25 -12.01 -8.89
N LYS A 1191 -21.13 -12.35 -7.59
CA LYS A 1191 -20.81 -11.35 -6.55
C LYS A 1191 -19.31 -11.15 -6.35
N ARG A 1192 -18.55 -12.24 -6.40
CA ARG A 1192 -17.09 -12.25 -6.28
C ARG A 1192 -16.52 -13.42 -7.09
N VAL A 1193 -15.33 -13.24 -7.65
CA VAL A 1193 -14.56 -14.29 -8.30
C VAL A 1193 -13.14 -14.21 -7.75
N ASP A 1194 -12.69 -15.28 -7.10
CA ASP A 1194 -11.32 -15.42 -6.63
C ASP A 1194 -10.54 -16.34 -7.57
N LYS A 1195 -9.28 -16.00 -7.81
CA LYS A 1195 -8.37 -16.72 -8.69
C LYS A 1195 -7.14 -17.16 -7.91
N ASN A 1196 -7.10 -18.45 -7.56
CA ASN A 1196 -5.87 -19.13 -7.17
C ASN A 1196 -5.27 -19.80 -8.43
N ASP A 1197 -3.98 -20.13 -8.40
CA ASP A 1197 -3.21 -20.53 -9.60
C ASP A 1197 -3.87 -21.63 -10.45
N ASP A 1198 -4.38 -22.68 -9.81
CA ASP A 1198 -5.06 -23.82 -10.44
C ASP A 1198 -6.60 -23.78 -10.32
N VAL A 1199 -7.18 -22.83 -9.57
CA VAL A 1199 -8.58 -22.89 -9.14
C VAL A 1199 -9.25 -21.51 -9.15
N VAL A 1200 -10.34 -21.40 -9.90
CA VAL A 1200 -11.22 -20.22 -9.95
C VAL A 1200 -12.45 -20.50 -9.09
N ILE A 1201 -12.72 -19.64 -8.11
CA ILE A 1201 -13.81 -19.80 -7.14
C ILE A 1201 -14.83 -18.68 -7.40
N ILE A 1202 -16.04 -19.05 -7.80
CA ILE A 1202 -17.13 -18.10 -8.08
C ILE A 1202 -18.15 -18.12 -6.94
N TYR A 1203 -18.44 -16.94 -6.39
CA TYR A 1203 -19.36 -16.75 -5.27
C TYR A 1203 -20.68 -16.12 -5.71
N LEU A 1204 -21.80 -16.71 -5.24
CA LEU A 1204 -23.17 -16.38 -5.61
C LEU A 1204 -24.04 -16.22 -4.36
N ASP A 1205 -24.86 -15.17 -4.26
CA ASP A 1205 -25.72 -14.91 -3.07
C ASP A 1205 -26.62 -16.09 -2.68
N GLY A 1206 -27.15 -16.80 -3.68
CA GLY A 1206 -28.01 -17.96 -3.50
C GLY A 1206 -28.92 -18.22 -4.70
N LEU A 1207 -29.16 -19.50 -4.99
CA LEU A 1207 -30.01 -19.94 -6.10
C LEU A 1207 -31.42 -20.25 -5.60
N LYS A 1208 -32.44 -19.75 -6.31
CA LYS A 1208 -33.84 -20.07 -6.00
C LYS A 1208 -34.16 -21.50 -6.46
N LYS A 1209 -34.96 -22.22 -5.68
CA LYS A 1209 -35.28 -23.63 -5.97
C LYS A 1209 -35.97 -23.78 -7.31
N GLY A 1210 -35.39 -24.60 -8.20
CA GLY A 1210 -35.87 -24.85 -9.57
C GLY A 1210 -35.57 -23.75 -10.59
N GLU A 1211 -34.89 -22.66 -10.21
CA GLU A 1211 -34.40 -21.65 -11.15
C GLU A 1211 -33.04 -22.10 -11.71
N ARG A 1212 -32.89 -22.14 -13.04
CA ARG A 1212 -31.61 -22.45 -13.67
C ARG A 1212 -30.85 -21.15 -13.94
N GLN A 1213 -29.61 -21.06 -13.49
CA GLN A 1213 -28.70 -19.97 -13.86
C GLN A 1213 -27.46 -20.54 -14.56
N THR A 1214 -26.90 -19.78 -15.50
CA THR A 1214 -25.75 -20.20 -16.31
C THR A 1214 -24.64 -19.17 -16.23
N TYR A 1215 -23.42 -19.65 -15.99
CA TYR A 1215 -22.21 -18.83 -15.85
C TYR A 1215 -21.21 -19.27 -16.91
N THR A 1216 -20.54 -18.32 -17.53
CA THR A 1216 -19.60 -18.59 -18.63
C THR A 1216 -18.21 -18.10 -18.29
N LEU A 1217 -17.22 -18.98 -18.39
CA LEU A 1217 -15.81 -18.68 -18.17
C LEU A 1217 -15.07 -18.79 -19.52
N ILE A 1218 -14.19 -17.83 -19.78
CA ILE A 1218 -13.28 -17.86 -20.94
C ILE A 1218 -11.88 -18.10 -20.39
N ILE A 1219 -11.27 -19.21 -20.80
CA ILE A 1219 -9.90 -19.58 -20.47
C ILE A 1219 -9.04 -19.63 -21.74
N GLN A 1220 -7.75 -19.29 -21.64
CA GLN A 1220 -6.77 -19.33 -22.74
C GLN A 1220 -5.70 -20.38 -22.48
N GLN A 1221 -5.10 -20.94 -23.54
CA GLN A 1221 -4.01 -21.90 -23.44
C GLN A 1221 -2.63 -21.23 -23.49
N ASP A 1222 -2.01 -21.00 -22.33
CA ASP A 1222 -0.65 -20.44 -22.23
C ASP A 1222 0.43 -21.49 -22.53
N ILE A 1223 0.18 -22.76 -22.15
CA ILE A 1223 1.11 -23.88 -22.32
C ILE A 1223 0.39 -25.07 -22.96
N VAL A 1224 0.96 -25.59 -24.05
CA VAL A 1224 0.42 -26.77 -24.74
C VAL A 1224 0.71 -28.04 -23.92
N VAL A 1225 -0.36 -28.62 -23.40
CA VAL A 1225 -0.39 -29.91 -22.69
C VAL A 1225 -1.21 -30.91 -23.51
N GLN A 1226 -0.74 -32.15 -23.56
CA GLN A 1226 -1.35 -33.29 -24.27
C GLN A 1226 -1.81 -34.33 -23.25
N ASN A 1227 -2.78 -35.17 -23.65
CA ASN A 1227 -3.45 -36.16 -22.79
C ASN A 1227 -4.07 -35.54 -21.52
N LEU A 1228 -4.62 -34.32 -21.64
CA LEU A 1228 -5.29 -33.60 -20.55
C LEU A 1228 -6.31 -34.48 -19.82
N MET A 1229 -6.23 -34.49 -18.50
CA MET A 1229 -7.15 -35.19 -17.62
C MET A 1229 -8.40 -34.33 -17.37
N PRO A 1230 -9.58 -34.94 -17.11
CA PRO A 1230 -10.78 -34.18 -16.79
C PRO A 1230 -10.58 -33.32 -15.53
N ALA A 1231 -10.68 -32.01 -15.68
CA ALA A 1231 -10.83 -31.09 -14.55
C ALA A 1231 -12.21 -31.25 -13.91
N VAL A 1232 -12.32 -30.92 -12.62
CA VAL A 1232 -13.56 -31.04 -11.85
C VAL A 1232 -14.12 -29.66 -11.57
N VAL A 1233 -15.38 -29.44 -11.95
CA VAL A 1233 -16.20 -28.33 -11.45
C VAL A 1233 -17.03 -28.88 -10.29
N LYS A 1234 -16.95 -28.23 -9.12
CA LYS A 1234 -17.84 -28.54 -7.98
C LYS A 1234 -18.82 -27.39 -7.78
N VAL A 1235 -20.05 -27.72 -7.42
CA VAL A 1235 -21.02 -26.75 -6.90
C VAL A 1235 -21.43 -27.23 -5.51
N TYR A 1236 -21.30 -26.36 -4.51
CA TYR A 1236 -21.76 -26.66 -3.16
C TYR A 1236 -22.36 -25.41 -2.50
N ASP A 1237 -23.22 -25.62 -1.51
CA ASP A 1237 -23.69 -24.57 -0.61
C ASP A 1237 -22.50 -24.29 0.33
N TYR A 1238 -21.91 -23.10 0.27
CA TYR A 1238 -20.57 -22.86 0.86
C TYR A 1238 -20.56 -23.04 2.40
N TYR A 1239 -21.72 -22.90 3.03
CA TYR A 1239 -21.91 -23.10 4.47
C TYR A 1239 -22.40 -24.52 4.83
N LYS A 1240 -22.65 -25.37 3.82
CA LYS A 1240 -22.89 -26.83 3.91
C LYS A 1240 -22.18 -27.58 2.75
N PRO A 1241 -20.83 -27.60 2.76
CA PRO A 1241 -20.00 -28.15 1.66
C PRO A 1241 -20.01 -29.68 1.55
#